data_AF-A0A963JRC2-F1
#
_entry.id   AF-A0A963JRC2-F1
#
_cell.length_a   1.000
_cell.length_b   1.000
_cell.length_c   1.000
_cell.angle_alpha   90.00
_cell.angle_beta   90.00
_cell.angle_gamma   90.00
#
_symmetry.space_group_name_H-M   'P 1'
#
loop_
_entity.id
_entity.type
_entity.pdbx_description
1 polymer ?
#
loop_
_entity_poly.entity_id
_entity_poly.type
_entity_poly.pdbx_seq_one_letter_code
_entity_poly.pdbx_strand_id
1 'polypeptide(L)'
;MDKNLIRSILFAGTVCLQTVIANSVYALPPLSNSPLFLGGNISPNVMFTLDDSGSMQFEIMPQELIIQSVRYMFPRADDVYGGSDYSNYVVDFDSTNKYTTSLRSSHVNKIYYDPAVSYLPWSNHDGSLMSNADPTCAPHNPMIPGKGCRNLTVNNTQTARWLRDNGSLSSSSSKTFYPAVYYQYNGGSVDSANSYTEVEIKSSVSSYTGGTNRLDCAAVYTCTYNEEIQNFANWYTYYRSRILLARAGIGRAFAEQGNTMRVGFAAINKNTETIDGVSTQVIVKGVRQFTGADKISFFENLYEYPLRAAGTPLRQSVDYVGKYFQRDDNKGPWSETPGSSGGAEHECRQNYNILMTDGYWHDTDDPSPGVGNVDNTAGATITNHSSPATPPTYTYTPELPFADSYSDTLADIAMYYWKNDLRTDLDNTVPTNPSDPAFWQHMVTFTVGLGVNGALTALPTGSETWPDPTGNNETPAKIDDLWHAAVNSRGEFFSAADPNVFASALSDTLSSIIARTGSASSVATNSRSLRANGRVYQARFNSGDWSGQLFSVPIDITGTLGTIEWEAGALSLASGTINPVSRVVITKSGTDGVAFEYSNLTASQKALLDQDILGNVDNCGLERVDFIRGSGFHESTGSGTFSCASGATINKFRGRVTTKLGDIVNSSPFFVGMPSSGYSDVDHPGYSAFYTANISRTPVVYVGANDGILHGFNACILGITPGCSAAEAGKELITYIPSMVYANLNRLAERDYQSGHRYFVDGSPMVGDAFTTSWKSVLVSGLNGGGKGFYALDVSNPSNFTAGNAANLLLW
;
A
#
# COMPACT_ATOMS: atom_id res chain seq x y z
N MET A 1 70.73 -21.62 -55.44
CA MET A 1 70.16 -21.11 -56.70
C MET A 1 68.95 -22.00 -56.93
N ASP A 2 67.70 -21.57 -56.76
CA ASP A 2 67.06 -20.25 -56.78
C ASP A 2 66.07 -20.16 -55.60
N LYS A 3 65.97 -19.17 -54.70
CA LYS A 3 66.26 -17.72 -54.64
C LYS A 3 65.50 -16.86 -55.66
N ASN A 4 64.43 -16.23 -55.14
CA ASN A 4 63.90 -14.91 -55.52
C ASN A 4 62.75 -14.86 -56.55
N LEU A 5 61.51 -15.09 -56.10
CA LEU A 5 60.49 -14.03 -56.05
C LEU A 5 59.25 -14.57 -55.34
N ILE A 6 59.00 -14.05 -54.14
CA ILE A 6 57.77 -13.97 -53.32
C ILE A 6 58.23 -14.01 -51.84
N ARG A 7 59.11 -13.06 -51.54
CA ARG A 7 59.51 -12.62 -50.20
C ARG A 7 59.74 -11.11 -50.31
N SER A 8 58.62 -10.37 -50.38
CA SER A 8 58.53 -8.95 -50.05
C SER A 8 57.05 -8.64 -49.78
N ILE A 9 56.51 -9.25 -48.72
CA ILE A 9 55.51 -8.73 -47.75
C ILE A 9 55.48 -9.81 -46.66
N LEU A 10 56.57 -9.85 -45.90
CA LEU A 10 56.76 -10.70 -44.74
C LEU A 10 57.42 -9.77 -43.74
N PHE A 11 56.62 -8.96 -43.03
CA PHE A 11 56.93 -8.37 -41.72
C PHE A 11 55.81 -7.42 -41.19
N ALA A 12 54.54 -7.80 -41.29
CA ALA A 12 53.45 -7.03 -40.66
C ALA A 12 52.24 -7.85 -40.18
N GLY A 13 52.25 -9.18 -40.33
CA GLY A 13 51.04 -9.99 -40.20
C GLY A 13 51.08 -11.09 -39.14
N THR A 14 52.05 -11.10 -38.21
CA THR A 14 52.18 -12.23 -37.26
C THR A 14 52.82 -11.87 -35.92
N VAL A 15 52.42 -10.73 -35.32
CA VAL A 15 52.70 -10.39 -33.89
C VAL A 15 51.52 -9.67 -33.23
N CYS A 16 50.26 -10.00 -33.57
CA CYS A 16 49.10 -9.36 -32.93
C CYS A 16 47.89 -10.30 -32.79
N LEU A 17 48.08 -11.52 -32.29
CA LEU A 17 46.95 -12.33 -31.83
C LEU A 17 47.35 -13.39 -30.78
N GLN A 18 48.01 -12.94 -29.71
CA GLN A 18 48.11 -13.70 -28.46
C GLN A 18 48.04 -12.72 -27.28
N THR A 19 46.82 -12.43 -26.82
CA THR A 19 46.47 -12.04 -25.43
C THR A 19 45.01 -11.58 -25.32
N VAL A 20 44.05 -12.50 -25.52
CA VAL A 20 42.75 -12.39 -24.82
C VAL A 20 42.28 -13.81 -24.50
N ILE A 21 42.94 -14.45 -23.53
CA ILE A 21 42.21 -15.39 -22.66
C ILE A 21 41.45 -14.48 -21.72
N ALA A 22 40.27 -14.05 -22.13
CA ALA A 22 39.30 -13.48 -21.21
C ALA A 22 38.95 -14.62 -20.25
N ASN A 23 39.53 -14.58 -19.05
CA ASN A 23 38.92 -15.26 -17.93
C ASN A 23 37.48 -14.72 -17.88
N SER A 24 36.52 -15.59 -18.19
CA SER A 24 35.12 -15.35 -17.87
C SER A 24 35.06 -15.19 -16.36
N VAL A 25 35.18 -13.95 -15.89
CA VAL A 25 34.70 -13.59 -14.57
C VAL A 25 33.20 -13.79 -14.69
N TYR A 26 32.72 -14.94 -14.26
CA TYR A 26 31.32 -15.12 -13.90
C TYR A 26 31.07 -14.10 -12.79
N ALA A 27 30.64 -12.90 -13.17
CA ALA A 27 30.02 -11.98 -12.24
C ALA A 27 28.81 -12.74 -11.70
N LEU A 28 28.90 -13.21 -10.46
CA LEU A 28 27.73 -13.64 -9.71
C LEU A 28 26.68 -12.53 -9.90
N PRO A 29 25.43 -12.87 -10.25
CA PRO A 29 24.35 -11.90 -10.25
C PRO A 29 24.39 -11.12 -8.92
N PRO A 30 24.12 -9.80 -8.92
CA PRO A 30 24.02 -9.08 -7.67
C PRO A 30 23.06 -9.83 -6.73
N LEU A 31 23.49 -10.05 -5.49
CA LEU A 31 22.63 -10.66 -4.47
C LEU A 31 21.36 -9.81 -4.37
N SER A 32 20.20 -10.46 -4.37
CA SER A 32 18.91 -9.78 -4.28
C SER A 32 18.87 -8.91 -3.02
N ASN A 33 18.44 -7.65 -3.16
CA ASN A 33 18.18 -6.74 -2.03
C ASN A 33 16.78 -6.96 -1.42
N SER A 34 16.08 -7.98 -1.90
CA SER A 34 14.85 -8.52 -1.34
C SER A 34 15.11 -9.95 -0.88
N PRO A 35 14.55 -10.36 0.27
CA PRO A 35 14.73 -11.70 0.83
C PRO A 35 14.46 -12.81 -0.16
N LEU A 36 15.36 -13.79 -0.21
CA LEU A 36 15.21 -14.95 -1.10
C LEU A 36 13.91 -15.71 -0.78
N PHE A 37 13.45 -15.65 0.46
CA PHE A 37 12.16 -16.15 0.92
C PHE A 37 11.00 -15.15 0.78
N LEU A 38 11.22 -13.91 0.35
CA LEU A 38 10.15 -13.13 -0.31
C LEU A 38 9.90 -13.63 -1.73
N GLY A 39 10.79 -14.47 -2.28
CA GLY A 39 10.41 -15.45 -3.30
C GLY A 39 9.45 -16.53 -2.79
N GLY A 40 9.12 -16.51 -1.49
CA GLY A 40 8.14 -17.35 -0.80
C GLY A 40 7.07 -16.55 -0.05
N ASN A 41 6.96 -15.22 -0.23
CA ASN A 41 5.72 -14.53 0.12
C ASN A 41 4.75 -14.77 -1.04
N ILE A 42 3.75 -15.59 -0.79
CA ILE A 42 2.79 -15.99 -1.79
C ILE A 42 1.94 -14.76 -2.10
N SER A 43 2.18 -14.15 -3.29
CA SER A 43 1.49 -12.94 -3.73
C SER A 43 -0.02 -13.03 -3.44
N PRO A 44 -0.63 -12.09 -2.70
CA PRO A 44 -2.06 -12.12 -2.49
C PRO A 44 -2.78 -11.96 -3.83
N ASN A 45 -3.97 -12.55 -3.91
CA ASN A 45 -4.87 -12.35 -5.04
C ASN A 45 -5.79 -11.17 -4.77
N VAL A 46 -5.88 -10.25 -5.72
CA VAL A 46 -6.81 -9.13 -5.70
C VAL A 46 -7.69 -9.22 -6.93
N MET A 47 -8.98 -9.46 -6.76
CA MET A 47 -9.96 -9.29 -7.82
C MET A 47 -10.49 -7.86 -7.77
N PHE A 48 -10.19 -7.05 -8.79
CA PHE A 48 -10.81 -5.74 -8.93
C PHE A 48 -12.12 -5.87 -9.70
N THR A 49 -13.23 -5.44 -9.09
CA THR A 49 -14.57 -5.53 -9.66
C THR A 49 -15.08 -4.13 -10.02
N LEU A 50 -15.13 -3.85 -11.32
CA LEU A 50 -15.59 -2.58 -11.88
C LEU A 50 -17.13 -2.54 -11.96
N ASP A 51 -17.71 -1.42 -11.55
CA ASP A 51 -19.09 -1.09 -11.89
C ASP A 51 -19.19 -0.72 -13.38
N ASP A 52 -19.86 -1.58 -14.15
CA ASP A 52 -20.18 -1.37 -15.55
C ASP A 52 -21.69 -1.12 -15.79
N SER A 53 -22.43 -0.75 -14.74
CA SER A 53 -23.83 -0.37 -14.83
C SER A 53 -24.05 0.86 -15.71
N GLY A 54 -25.30 1.07 -16.11
CA GLY A 54 -25.65 2.19 -16.98
C GLY A 54 -25.43 3.58 -16.34
N SER A 55 -25.52 3.69 -15.01
CA SER A 55 -25.30 4.94 -14.28
C SER A 55 -23.89 5.48 -14.41
N MET A 56 -22.91 4.59 -14.63
CA MET A 56 -21.51 4.96 -14.81
C MET A 56 -21.28 5.85 -16.05
N GLN A 57 -22.22 5.90 -16.98
CA GLN A 57 -22.16 6.81 -18.15
C GLN A 57 -22.57 8.27 -17.82
N PHE A 58 -23.14 8.54 -16.65
CA PHE A 58 -23.77 9.83 -16.37
C PHE A 58 -22.73 10.93 -16.09
N GLU A 59 -23.08 12.17 -16.42
CA GLU A 59 -22.28 13.38 -16.18
C GLU A 59 -22.86 14.21 -14.99
N ILE A 60 -23.76 13.60 -14.22
CA ILE A 60 -24.39 14.17 -13.02
C ILE A 60 -24.19 13.23 -11.82
N MET A 61 -23.76 13.78 -10.69
CA MET A 61 -23.61 13.09 -9.42
C MET A 61 -23.85 14.07 -8.24
N PRO A 62 -24.61 13.66 -7.20
CA PRO A 62 -25.21 12.34 -7.00
C PRO A 62 -26.49 12.10 -7.83
N GLN A 63 -27.08 10.89 -7.79
CA GLN A 63 -28.16 10.46 -8.69
C GLN A 63 -29.46 11.25 -8.51
N GLU A 64 -29.78 11.69 -7.30
CA GLU A 64 -30.98 12.47 -6.96
C GLU A 64 -31.09 13.81 -7.71
N LEU A 65 -30.00 14.29 -8.30
CA LEU A 65 -29.98 15.48 -9.14
C LEU A 65 -30.57 15.24 -10.55
N ILE A 66 -30.77 13.98 -10.95
CA ILE A 66 -31.27 13.60 -12.27
C ILE A 66 -32.80 13.78 -12.33
N ILE A 67 -33.24 14.74 -13.15
CA ILE A 67 -34.65 15.05 -13.37
C ILE A 67 -35.01 14.76 -14.83
N GLN A 68 -36.21 14.24 -15.10
CA GLN A 68 -36.69 13.92 -16.46
C GLN A 68 -35.70 13.08 -17.27
N SER A 69 -34.99 12.15 -16.62
CA SER A 69 -34.00 11.30 -17.32
C SER A 69 -32.80 12.05 -17.94
N VAL A 70 -32.56 13.31 -17.53
CA VAL A 70 -31.42 14.13 -17.97
C VAL A 70 -30.17 13.67 -17.24
N ARG A 71 -29.24 13.05 -17.99
CA ARG A 71 -28.03 12.41 -17.45
C ARG A 71 -26.74 13.05 -17.95
N TYR A 72 -26.85 13.91 -18.95
CA TYR A 72 -25.71 14.49 -19.66
C TYR A 72 -25.69 16.00 -19.48
N MET A 73 -24.49 16.54 -19.32
CA MET A 73 -24.23 17.97 -19.24
C MET A 73 -23.96 18.57 -20.62
N PHE A 74 -23.61 17.74 -21.60
CA PHE A 74 -23.46 18.12 -23.01
C PHE A 74 -24.32 17.22 -23.92
N PRO A 75 -24.74 17.68 -25.11
CA PRO A 75 -25.27 16.78 -26.12
C PRO A 75 -24.26 15.69 -26.42
N ARG A 76 -24.68 14.43 -26.22
CA ARG A 76 -23.78 13.29 -26.28
C ARG A 76 -23.43 12.92 -27.72
N ALA A 77 -22.25 12.33 -27.90
CA ALA A 77 -21.95 11.52 -29.07
C ALA A 77 -22.48 10.09 -28.85
N ASP A 78 -22.62 9.32 -29.93
CA ASP A 78 -23.12 7.94 -29.88
C ASP A 78 -22.00 6.92 -29.54
N ASP A 79 -22.34 5.96 -28.70
CA ASP A 79 -21.52 4.85 -28.17
C ASP A 79 -20.14 5.27 -27.64
N VAL A 80 -20.06 6.38 -26.90
CA VAL A 80 -18.80 6.92 -26.35
C VAL A 80 -18.10 5.91 -25.42
N TYR A 81 -18.85 4.95 -24.87
CA TYR A 81 -18.35 3.89 -23.99
C TYR A 81 -18.51 2.49 -24.59
N GLY A 82 -18.67 2.36 -25.91
CA GLY A 82 -18.58 1.10 -26.64
C GLY A 82 -19.76 0.11 -26.52
N GLY A 83 -20.73 0.36 -25.64
CA GLY A 83 -21.95 -0.45 -25.53
C GLY A 83 -23.21 0.27 -26.01
N SER A 84 -24.06 0.74 -25.10
CA SER A 84 -25.34 1.38 -25.43
C SER A 84 -25.49 2.73 -24.74
N ASP A 85 -26.24 3.64 -25.35
CA ASP A 85 -26.45 4.98 -24.78
C ASP A 85 -27.86 5.21 -24.20
N TYR A 86 -27.98 6.22 -23.34
CA TYR A 86 -29.28 6.75 -22.90
C TYR A 86 -29.83 7.79 -23.88
N SER A 87 -31.04 8.27 -23.62
CA SER A 87 -31.62 9.37 -24.41
C SER A 87 -30.76 10.63 -24.34
N ASN A 88 -30.59 11.34 -25.47
CA ASN A 88 -29.82 12.59 -25.56
C ASN A 88 -30.59 13.77 -24.94
N TYR A 89 -30.78 13.71 -23.62
CA TYR A 89 -31.46 14.70 -22.78
C TYR A 89 -30.40 15.42 -21.94
N VAL A 90 -30.37 16.75 -22.07
CA VAL A 90 -29.25 17.56 -21.61
C VAL A 90 -29.75 18.75 -20.81
N VAL A 91 -29.01 19.14 -19.79
CA VAL A 91 -29.22 20.42 -19.12
C VAL A 91 -29.01 21.57 -20.12
N ASP A 92 -29.84 22.60 -20.06
CA ASP A 92 -29.70 23.78 -20.94
C ASP A 92 -28.36 24.53 -20.70
N PHE A 93 -28.13 25.59 -21.48
CA PHE A 93 -27.02 26.53 -21.34
C PHE A 93 -27.52 27.97 -21.08
N ASP A 94 -28.81 28.15 -20.78
CA ASP A 94 -29.37 29.43 -20.37
C ASP A 94 -28.99 29.73 -18.92
N SER A 95 -28.28 30.83 -18.68
CA SER A 95 -27.80 31.23 -17.34
C SER A 95 -28.91 31.68 -16.39
N THR A 96 -30.13 31.90 -16.89
CA THR A 96 -31.32 32.17 -16.07
C THR A 96 -32.00 30.89 -15.56
N ASN A 97 -31.64 29.73 -16.11
CA ASN A 97 -32.20 28.44 -15.72
C ASN A 97 -31.49 27.87 -14.48
N LYS A 98 -32.25 27.59 -13.42
CA LYS A 98 -31.72 27.09 -12.15
C LYS A 98 -30.99 25.75 -12.28
N TYR A 99 -31.38 24.88 -13.22
CA TYR A 99 -30.70 23.60 -13.43
C TYR A 99 -29.38 23.79 -14.18
N THR A 100 -29.31 24.74 -15.12
CA THR A 100 -28.05 25.09 -15.80
C THR A 100 -27.01 25.55 -14.78
N THR A 101 -27.39 26.50 -13.94
CA THR A 101 -26.48 27.13 -12.97
C THR A 101 -26.06 26.17 -11.86
N SER A 102 -26.99 25.42 -11.28
CA SER A 102 -26.69 24.45 -10.23
C SER A 102 -25.88 23.24 -10.73
N LEU A 103 -26.31 22.57 -11.81
CA LEU A 103 -25.67 21.33 -12.26
C LEU A 103 -24.32 21.54 -12.97
N ARG A 104 -23.97 22.78 -13.33
CA ARG A 104 -22.64 23.19 -13.81
C ARG A 104 -21.77 23.83 -12.73
N SER A 105 -22.12 23.61 -11.47
CA SER A 105 -21.33 23.99 -10.31
C SER A 105 -20.82 22.75 -9.59
N SER A 106 -19.50 22.66 -9.33
CA SER A 106 -18.92 21.60 -8.50
C SER A 106 -19.44 21.59 -7.05
N HIS A 107 -20.08 22.69 -6.63
CA HIS A 107 -20.77 22.77 -5.35
C HIS A 107 -21.97 21.81 -5.28
N VAL A 108 -22.70 21.63 -6.38
CA VAL A 108 -23.91 20.78 -6.44
C VAL A 108 -23.62 19.48 -7.18
N ASN A 109 -23.20 19.56 -8.45
CA ASN A 109 -22.82 18.39 -9.24
C ASN A 109 -21.33 18.09 -9.02
N LYS A 110 -21.04 17.11 -8.17
CA LYS A 110 -19.67 16.86 -7.66
C LYS A 110 -18.67 16.41 -8.73
N ILE A 111 -19.15 15.92 -9.86
CA ILE A 111 -18.29 15.51 -10.98
C ILE A 111 -18.14 16.58 -12.06
N TYR A 112 -18.89 17.69 -11.96
CA TYR A 112 -18.67 18.81 -12.86
C TYR A 112 -17.32 19.49 -12.58
N TYR A 113 -16.82 20.24 -13.57
CA TYR A 113 -15.54 20.92 -13.47
C TYR A 113 -15.43 21.77 -12.22
N ASP A 114 -14.38 21.52 -11.42
CA ASP A 114 -13.98 22.32 -10.29
C ASP A 114 -12.69 23.09 -10.61
N PRO A 115 -12.71 24.43 -10.71
CA PRO A 115 -11.52 25.22 -10.98
C PRO A 115 -10.46 25.13 -9.86
N ALA A 116 -10.82 24.61 -8.68
CA ALA A 116 -9.89 24.39 -7.58
C ALA A 116 -9.07 23.10 -7.69
N VAL A 117 -9.39 22.21 -8.64
CA VAL A 117 -8.76 20.88 -8.81
C VAL A 117 -7.92 20.83 -10.09
N SER A 118 -6.71 20.26 -10.00
CA SER A 118 -5.89 19.93 -11.17
C SER A 118 -6.29 18.58 -11.74
N TYR A 119 -6.73 18.55 -12.99
CA TYR A 119 -7.12 17.34 -13.71
C TYR A 119 -5.96 16.84 -14.57
N LEU A 120 -5.26 15.82 -14.07
CA LEU A 120 -4.19 15.15 -14.80
C LEU A 120 -4.78 14.14 -15.79
N PRO A 121 -4.19 13.95 -16.98
CA PRO A 121 -4.53 12.81 -17.84
C PRO A 121 -4.42 11.46 -17.09
N TRP A 122 -5.09 10.42 -17.58
CA TRP A 122 -5.02 9.09 -16.95
C TRP A 122 -3.58 8.55 -16.90
N SER A 123 -3.30 7.73 -15.89
CA SER A 123 -2.01 7.06 -15.75
C SER A 123 -1.88 5.86 -16.69
N ASN A 124 -0.76 5.69 -17.35
CA ASN A 124 -0.38 4.47 -18.01
C ASN A 124 0.07 3.42 -16.98
N HIS A 125 0.18 2.17 -17.42
CA HIS A 125 0.61 1.04 -16.61
C HIS A 125 2.02 1.18 -15.99
N ASP A 126 2.86 2.07 -16.54
CA ASP A 126 4.22 2.37 -16.08
C ASP A 126 4.30 3.59 -15.13
N GLY A 127 3.16 4.21 -14.80
CA GLY A 127 3.08 5.40 -13.96
C GLY A 127 3.22 6.72 -14.72
N SER A 128 3.57 6.71 -16.01
CA SER A 128 3.54 7.92 -16.85
C SER A 128 2.09 8.39 -17.07
N LEU A 129 1.90 9.65 -17.42
CA LEU A 129 0.57 10.18 -17.76
C LEU A 129 0.32 10.08 -19.26
N MET A 130 -0.93 9.87 -19.66
CA MET A 130 -1.39 10.08 -21.03
C MET A 130 -1.20 11.54 -21.47
N SER A 131 -1.34 11.80 -22.76
CA SER A 131 -1.19 13.16 -23.30
C SER A 131 -2.32 14.09 -22.84
N ASN A 132 -1.99 15.36 -22.63
CA ASN A 132 -2.99 16.41 -22.42
C ASN A 132 -4.00 16.44 -23.58
N ALA A 133 -5.27 16.69 -23.25
CA ALA A 133 -6.32 16.81 -24.25
C ALA A 133 -6.17 18.13 -25.03
N ASP A 134 -6.35 18.10 -26.35
CA ASP A 134 -6.35 19.30 -27.19
C ASP A 134 -7.62 20.12 -26.92
N PRO A 135 -7.55 21.37 -26.42
CA PRO A 135 -8.74 22.19 -26.17
C PRO A 135 -9.61 22.46 -27.41
N THR A 136 -9.01 22.42 -28.61
CA THR A 136 -9.73 22.64 -29.87
C THR A 136 -10.38 21.36 -30.41
N CYS A 137 -10.02 20.20 -29.87
CA CYS A 137 -10.55 18.89 -30.22
C CYS A 137 -10.40 17.93 -29.03
N ALA A 138 -11.11 18.20 -27.93
CA ALA A 138 -11.06 17.38 -26.72
C ALA A 138 -11.84 16.08 -26.95
N PRO A 139 -11.20 14.89 -26.94
CA PRO A 139 -11.87 13.64 -27.26
C PRO A 139 -13.04 13.35 -26.32
N HIS A 140 -14.12 12.75 -26.84
CA HIS A 140 -15.20 12.26 -25.99
C HIS A 140 -14.76 11.06 -25.13
N ASN A 141 -13.83 10.25 -25.63
CA ASN A 141 -13.20 9.18 -24.85
C ASN A 141 -11.76 9.02 -25.37
N PRO A 142 -10.74 9.11 -24.50
CA PRO A 142 -9.33 9.03 -24.92
C PRO A 142 -8.97 7.67 -25.54
N MET A 143 -9.67 6.58 -25.18
CA MET A 143 -9.41 5.25 -25.72
C MET A 143 -10.17 4.95 -27.01
N ILE A 144 -11.17 5.76 -27.36
CA ILE A 144 -11.98 5.55 -28.57
C ILE A 144 -12.04 6.86 -29.37
N PRO A 145 -10.90 7.38 -29.86
CA PRO A 145 -10.84 8.69 -30.54
C PRO A 145 -11.71 8.75 -31.80
N GLY A 146 -12.05 7.59 -32.39
CA GLY A 146 -13.00 7.49 -33.50
C GLY A 146 -14.43 7.95 -33.19
N LYS A 147 -14.78 8.17 -31.91
CA LYS A 147 -16.07 8.76 -31.49
C LYS A 147 -16.10 10.29 -31.59
N GLY A 148 -15.01 10.90 -32.05
CA GLY A 148 -14.90 12.33 -32.27
C GLY A 148 -14.50 13.11 -31.03
N CYS A 149 -14.50 14.42 -31.17
CA CYS A 149 -14.04 15.36 -30.17
C CYS A 149 -14.91 16.62 -30.14
N ARG A 150 -14.81 17.38 -29.06
CA ARG A 150 -15.47 18.66 -28.88
C ARG A 150 -14.45 19.79 -28.93
N ASN A 151 -14.72 20.83 -29.72
CA ASN A 151 -13.96 22.07 -29.63
C ASN A 151 -14.49 22.90 -28.45
N LEU A 152 -13.66 23.06 -27.41
CA LEU A 152 -14.02 23.73 -26.17
C LEU A 152 -13.83 25.26 -26.22
N THR A 153 -13.18 25.75 -27.28
CA THR A 153 -12.74 27.15 -27.40
C THR A 153 -13.68 28.04 -28.20
N VAL A 154 -14.71 27.46 -28.83
CA VAL A 154 -15.66 28.16 -29.72
C VAL A 154 -17.11 27.78 -29.42
N ASN A 155 -18.06 28.57 -29.91
CA ASN A 155 -19.48 28.24 -29.86
C ASN A 155 -19.76 26.95 -30.63
N ASN A 156 -20.44 26.02 -29.97
CA ASN A 156 -20.88 24.74 -30.51
C ASN A 156 -22.38 24.82 -30.83
N THR A 157 -22.82 24.28 -31.96
CA THR A 157 -24.24 24.15 -32.30
C THR A 157 -24.61 22.68 -32.38
N GLN A 158 -25.47 22.20 -31.48
CA GLN A 158 -25.85 20.79 -31.39
C GLN A 158 -27.33 20.61 -31.05
N THR A 159 -27.86 19.44 -31.37
CA THR A 159 -29.27 19.07 -31.17
C THR A 159 -29.42 18.15 -29.98
N ALA A 160 -30.36 18.47 -29.09
CA ALA A 160 -30.76 17.67 -27.94
C ALA A 160 -32.20 18.01 -27.53
N ARG A 161 -32.74 17.29 -26.55
CA ARG A 161 -33.86 17.78 -25.73
C ARG A 161 -33.30 18.45 -24.48
N TRP A 162 -33.71 19.67 -24.22
CA TRP A 162 -33.13 20.55 -23.21
C TRP A 162 -34.01 20.61 -21.97
N LEU A 163 -33.42 20.47 -20.79
CA LEU A 163 -34.10 20.65 -19.50
C LEU A 163 -34.36 22.13 -19.25
N ARG A 164 -35.63 22.52 -19.22
CA ARG A 164 -36.05 23.90 -18.97
C ARG A 164 -36.08 24.21 -17.48
N ASP A 165 -36.07 25.50 -17.16
CA ASP A 165 -36.13 26.01 -15.77
C ASP A 165 -37.34 25.49 -14.98
N ASN A 166 -38.48 25.26 -15.64
CA ASN A 166 -39.67 24.69 -15.03
C ASN A 166 -39.59 23.16 -14.78
N GLY A 167 -38.46 22.52 -15.07
CA GLY A 167 -38.23 21.08 -14.89
C GLY A 167 -38.78 20.20 -16.00
N SER A 168 -39.30 20.76 -17.10
CA SER A 168 -39.79 20.01 -18.27
C SER A 168 -38.76 19.90 -19.38
N LEU A 169 -38.88 18.89 -20.25
CA LEU A 169 -38.03 18.74 -21.43
C LEU A 169 -38.61 19.49 -22.64
N SER A 170 -37.75 20.18 -23.40
CA SER A 170 -38.11 20.73 -24.71
C SER A 170 -38.41 19.63 -25.74
N SER A 171 -38.95 20.03 -26.91
CA SER A 171 -38.82 19.22 -28.12
C SER A 171 -37.34 19.15 -28.54
N SER A 172 -36.99 18.18 -29.41
CA SER A 172 -35.64 18.14 -29.99
C SER A 172 -35.38 19.42 -30.78
N SER A 173 -34.32 20.15 -30.45
CA SER A 173 -33.97 21.41 -31.09
C SER A 173 -32.48 21.68 -31.04
N SER A 174 -31.94 22.32 -32.08
CA SER A 174 -30.56 22.78 -32.08
C SER A 174 -30.40 24.06 -31.26
N LYS A 175 -29.35 24.15 -30.45
CA LYS A 175 -28.93 25.37 -29.75
C LYS A 175 -27.45 25.62 -29.93
N THR A 176 -27.07 26.89 -29.88
CA THR A 176 -25.68 27.33 -29.87
C THR A 176 -25.27 27.69 -28.45
N PHE A 177 -24.15 27.17 -27.98
CA PHE A 177 -23.63 27.41 -26.62
C PHE A 177 -22.10 27.42 -26.59
N TYR A 178 -21.52 28.07 -25.59
CA TYR A 178 -20.09 27.99 -25.29
C TYR A 178 -19.86 26.84 -24.29
N PRO A 179 -19.08 25.80 -24.63
CA PRO A 179 -18.98 24.59 -23.80
C PRO A 179 -18.13 24.75 -22.55
N ALA A 180 -17.07 25.57 -22.58
CA ALA A 180 -16.17 25.78 -21.45
C ALA A 180 -16.75 26.81 -20.47
N VAL A 181 -17.78 26.38 -19.73
CA VAL A 181 -18.50 27.20 -18.76
C VAL A 181 -18.71 26.43 -17.45
N TYR A 182 -18.57 27.13 -16.33
CA TYR A 182 -18.90 26.64 -15.00
C TYR A 182 -19.52 27.76 -14.15
N TYR A 183 -20.13 27.38 -13.03
CA TYR A 183 -20.85 28.30 -12.15
C TYR A 183 -20.29 28.24 -10.73
N GLN A 184 -19.84 29.39 -10.22
CA GLN A 184 -19.35 29.52 -8.85
C GLN A 184 -20.52 29.82 -7.92
N TYR A 185 -20.71 29.02 -6.87
CA TYR A 185 -21.76 29.24 -5.87
C TYR A 185 -21.36 30.38 -4.93
N ASN A 186 -22.18 31.42 -4.84
CA ASN A 186 -21.92 32.61 -4.03
C ASN A 186 -22.74 32.66 -2.72
N GLY A 187 -23.59 31.66 -2.47
CA GLY A 187 -24.51 31.61 -1.32
C GLY A 187 -25.99 31.79 -1.71
N GLY A 188 -26.88 31.44 -0.78
CA GLY A 188 -28.34 31.50 -0.97
C GLY A 188 -28.97 30.12 -1.14
N SER A 189 -29.94 29.98 -2.06
CA SER A 189 -30.58 28.71 -2.36
C SER A 189 -29.93 28.06 -3.57
N VAL A 190 -29.59 26.77 -3.45
CA VAL A 190 -29.02 26.00 -4.58
C VAL A 190 -30.00 25.85 -5.76
N ASP A 191 -31.30 26.03 -5.51
CA ASP A 191 -32.36 25.97 -6.54
C ASP A 191 -32.63 27.33 -7.23
N SER A 192 -31.71 28.29 -7.10
CA SER A 192 -31.85 29.64 -7.64
C SER A 192 -30.66 30.02 -8.51
N ALA A 193 -30.90 30.40 -9.77
CA ALA A 193 -29.85 30.86 -10.68
C ALA A 193 -29.07 32.06 -10.14
N ASN A 194 -29.72 32.95 -9.37
CA ASN A 194 -29.08 34.12 -8.77
C ASN A 194 -28.07 33.78 -7.66
N SER A 195 -28.00 32.53 -7.21
CA SER A 195 -27.01 32.08 -6.22
C SER A 195 -25.66 31.71 -6.84
N TYR A 196 -25.51 31.88 -8.15
CA TYR A 196 -24.31 31.49 -8.88
C TYR A 196 -23.77 32.62 -9.75
N THR A 197 -22.44 32.67 -9.92
CA THR A 197 -21.76 33.51 -10.90
C THR A 197 -21.31 32.65 -12.06
N GLU A 198 -21.71 33.01 -13.27
CA GLU A 198 -21.25 32.38 -14.49
C GLU A 198 -19.78 32.72 -14.79
N VAL A 199 -18.99 31.70 -15.14
CA VAL A 199 -17.62 31.87 -15.62
C VAL A 199 -17.45 31.10 -16.92
N GLU A 200 -17.25 31.83 -18.01
CA GLU A 200 -16.85 31.28 -19.30
C GLU A 200 -15.33 31.35 -19.47
N ILE A 201 -14.69 30.23 -19.82
CA ILE A 201 -13.24 30.17 -20.03
C ILE A 201 -12.92 30.67 -21.44
N LYS A 202 -12.80 31.99 -21.60
CA LYS A 202 -12.52 32.68 -22.87
C LYS A 202 -11.12 33.30 -22.90
N SER A 203 -10.53 33.36 -24.09
CA SER A 203 -9.22 33.98 -24.33
C SER A 203 -9.18 35.49 -24.07
N SER A 204 -10.34 36.15 -24.02
CA SER A 204 -10.49 37.56 -23.66
C SER A 204 -10.34 37.84 -22.15
N VAL A 205 -10.38 36.81 -21.30
CA VAL A 205 -10.20 36.93 -19.85
C VAL A 205 -8.75 36.59 -19.53
N SER A 206 -8.05 37.51 -18.87
CA SER A 206 -6.60 37.40 -18.65
C SER A 206 -6.21 36.40 -17.56
N SER A 207 -7.10 36.15 -16.60
CA SER A 207 -6.79 35.35 -15.41
C SER A 207 -8.05 34.76 -14.79
N TYR A 208 -7.91 33.55 -14.25
CA TYR A 208 -8.92 32.81 -13.51
C TYR A 208 -8.43 32.55 -12.09
N THR A 209 -9.34 32.57 -11.13
CA THR A 209 -9.01 32.18 -9.75
C THR A 209 -8.85 30.67 -9.69
N GLY A 210 -7.65 30.22 -9.36
CA GLY A 210 -7.36 28.81 -9.10
C GLY A 210 -7.52 28.49 -7.61
N GLY A 211 -7.74 27.21 -7.31
CA GLY A 211 -7.73 26.72 -5.93
C GLY A 211 -6.33 26.54 -5.36
N THR A 212 -6.23 26.26 -4.07
CA THR A 212 -4.94 26.06 -3.39
C THR A 212 -4.16 24.86 -3.88
N ASN A 213 -4.84 23.92 -4.54
CA ASN A 213 -4.28 22.67 -5.02
C ASN A 213 -3.98 22.70 -6.53
N ARG A 214 -4.15 23.85 -7.20
CA ARG A 214 -3.84 24.06 -8.62
C ARG A 214 -2.34 24.27 -8.86
N LEU A 215 -1.57 23.19 -8.68
CA LEU A 215 -0.10 23.20 -8.83
C LEU A 215 0.35 23.34 -10.30
N ASP A 216 -0.58 23.20 -11.26
CA ASP A 216 -0.37 23.39 -12.69
C ASP A 216 -0.27 24.86 -13.11
N CYS A 217 -0.72 25.80 -12.25
CA CYS A 217 -0.70 27.23 -12.56
C CYS A 217 0.62 27.87 -12.11
N ALA A 218 1.24 28.66 -13.00
CA ALA A 218 2.53 29.29 -12.73
C ALA A 218 2.48 30.33 -11.58
N ALA A 219 1.32 30.94 -11.33
CA ALA A 219 1.09 31.84 -10.20
C ALA A 219 0.18 31.17 -9.16
N VAL A 220 0.61 31.17 -7.90
CA VAL A 220 -0.15 30.57 -6.78
C VAL A 220 -1.56 31.21 -6.71
N TYR A 221 -2.59 30.37 -6.81
CA TYR A 221 -4.02 30.70 -6.81
C TYR A 221 -4.55 31.48 -8.04
N THR A 222 -3.75 31.67 -9.10
CA THR A 222 -4.20 32.35 -10.31
C THR A 222 -3.71 31.65 -11.57
N CYS A 223 -4.63 31.28 -12.46
CA CYS A 223 -4.34 30.57 -13.70
C CYS A 223 -4.56 31.49 -14.91
N THR A 224 -3.69 31.41 -15.90
CA THR A 224 -3.88 32.05 -17.21
C THR A 224 -4.98 31.35 -18.00
N TYR A 225 -5.48 31.98 -19.07
CA TYR A 225 -6.42 31.33 -19.99
C TYR A 225 -5.93 29.97 -20.51
N ASN A 226 -4.66 29.88 -20.91
CA ASN A 226 -4.11 28.64 -21.47
C ASN A 226 -4.05 27.51 -20.43
N GLU A 227 -3.71 27.83 -19.19
CA GLU A 227 -3.68 26.85 -18.10
C GLU A 227 -5.11 26.40 -17.74
N GLU A 228 -6.06 27.34 -17.64
CA GLU A 228 -7.44 27.02 -17.26
C GLU A 228 -8.17 26.21 -18.33
N ILE A 229 -8.03 26.59 -19.61
CA ILE A 229 -8.68 25.86 -20.71
C ILE A 229 -8.05 24.48 -20.90
N GLN A 230 -6.75 24.31 -20.64
CA GLN A 230 -6.10 23.00 -20.65
C GLN A 230 -6.62 22.10 -19.53
N ASN A 231 -6.79 22.66 -18.32
CA ASN A 231 -7.35 21.94 -17.19
C ASN A 231 -8.81 21.52 -17.46
N PHE A 232 -9.62 22.40 -18.05
CA PHE A 232 -10.99 22.08 -18.47
C PHE A 232 -11.02 21.01 -19.57
N ALA A 233 -10.11 21.06 -20.55
CA ALA A 233 -10.00 20.03 -21.59
C ALA A 233 -9.63 18.66 -21.03
N ASN A 234 -8.72 18.63 -20.05
CA ASN A 234 -8.37 17.40 -19.34
C ASN A 234 -9.54 16.86 -18.53
N TRP A 235 -10.24 17.70 -17.76
CA TRP A 235 -11.47 17.32 -17.06
C TRP A 235 -12.50 16.73 -18.05
N TYR A 236 -12.76 17.44 -19.15
CA TYR A 236 -13.73 17.00 -20.15
C TYR A 236 -13.39 15.62 -20.70
N THR A 237 -12.13 15.38 -21.06
CA THR A 237 -11.72 14.12 -21.70
C THR A 237 -11.63 12.97 -20.70
N TYR A 238 -11.14 13.24 -19.49
CA TYR A 238 -10.70 12.21 -18.55
C TYR A 238 -11.58 12.07 -17.29
N TYR A 239 -12.54 12.98 -17.02
CA TYR A 239 -13.27 13.00 -15.73
C TYR A 239 -14.77 13.33 -15.82
N ARG A 240 -15.27 13.89 -16.93
CA ARG A 240 -16.62 14.48 -16.99
C ARG A 240 -17.80 13.56 -16.69
N SER A 241 -17.60 12.25 -16.71
CA SER A 241 -18.62 11.24 -16.40
C SER A 241 -18.11 10.30 -15.32
N ARG A 242 -19.01 9.65 -14.60
CA ARG A 242 -18.69 8.77 -13.47
C ARG A 242 -17.63 7.71 -13.81
N ILE A 243 -17.74 7.02 -14.94
CA ILE A 243 -16.73 6.03 -15.39
C ILE A 243 -15.37 6.63 -15.72
N LEU A 244 -15.34 7.84 -16.28
CA LEU A 244 -14.08 8.46 -16.66
C LEU A 244 -13.31 8.88 -15.39
N LEU A 245 -14.03 9.46 -14.43
CA LEU A 245 -13.50 9.79 -13.11
C LEU A 245 -13.03 8.53 -12.36
N ALA A 246 -13.85 7.46 -12.36
CA ALA A 246 -13.50 6.17 -11.79
C ALA A 246 -12.20 5.63 -12.38
N ARG A 247 -12.12 5.54 -13.72
CA ARG A 247 -10.92 5.09 -14.44
C ARG A 247 -9.69 5.92 -14.10
N ALA A 248 -9.82 7.23 -13.99
CA ALA A 248 -8.71 8.11 -13.61
C ALA A 248 -8.18 7.74 -12.22
N GLY A 249 -9.08 7.56 -11.25
CA GLY A 249 -8.73 7.24 -9.87
C GLY A 249 -8.13 5.84 -9.73
N ILE A 250 -8.77 4.82 -10.31
CA ILE A 250 -8.31 3.43 -10.30
C ILE A 250 -6.95 3.32 -10.99
N GLY A 251 -6.83 3.91 -12.18
CA GLY A 251 -5.63 3.86 -12.99
C GLY A 251 -4.43 4.45 -12.26
N ARG A 252 -4.63 5.56 -11.54
CA ARG A 252 -3.58 6.17 -10.71
C ARG A 252 -3.17 5.25 -9.57
N ALA A 253 -4.12 4.74 -8.79
CA ALA A 253 -3.85 3.89 -7.64
C ALA A 253 -3.11 2.59 -8.02
N PHE A 254 -3.51 1.93 -9.11
CA PHE A 254 -2.88 0.71 -9.60
C PHE A 254 -1.54 0.96 -10.31
N ALA A 255 -1.30 2.15 -10.85
CA ALA A 255 -0.04 2.48 -11.50
C ALA A 255 1.12 2.54 -10.48
N GLU A 256 0.82 3.06 -9.28
CA GLU A 256 1.74 3.14 -8.13
C GLU A 256 2.12 1.76 -7.56
N GLN A 257 1.33 0.72 -7.83
CA GLN A 257 1.58 -0.60 -7.25
C GLN A 257 2.73 -1.33 -7.95
N GLY A 258 3.56 -1.96 -7.11
CA GLY A 258 4.63 -2.87 -7.52
C GLY A 258 4.13 -4.24 -7.99
N ASN A 259 5.04 -5.20 -8.07
CA ASN A 259 4.76 -6.56 -8.55
C ASN A 259 4.51 -7.57 -7.42
N THR A 260 4.12 -7.12 -6.22
CA THR A 260 3.98 -7.98 -5.03
C THR A 260 2.61 -8.64 -4.90
N MET A 261 1.68 -8.35 -5.81
CA MET A 261 0.32 -8.90 -5.81
C MET A 261 -0.02 -9.55 -7.15
N ARG A 262 -1.09 -10.35 -7.13
CA ARG A 262 -1.77 -10.83 -8.33
C ARG A 262 -3.08 -10.08 -8.50
N VAL A 263 -3.37 -9.62 -9.70
CA VAL A 263 -4.60 -8.87 -9.97
C VAL A 263 -5.41 -9.57 -11.04
N GLY A 264 -6.70 -9.75 -10.76
CA GLY A 264 -7.73 -10.14 -11.71
C GLY A 264 -8.65 -8.96 -12.01
N PHE A 265 -9.46 -9.09 -13.05
CA PHE A 265 -10.43 -8.07 -13.45
C PHE A 265 -11.82 -8.69 -13.55
N ALA A 266 -12.79 -8.05 -12.94
CA ALA A 266 -14.19 -8.39 -12.97
C ALA A 266 -15.04 -7.15 -13.31
N ALA A 267 -16.23 -7.36 -13.85
CA ALA A 267 -17.21 -6.31 -14.11
C ALA A 267 -18.61 -6.84 -13.78
N ILE A 268 -19.41 -6.05 -13.07
CA ILE A 268 -20.63 -6.55 -12.40
C ILE A 268 -21.69 -7.09 -13.38
N ASN A 269 -21.76 -6.60 -14.62
CA ASN A 269 -22.70 -7.06 -15.65
C ASN A 269 -22.05 -7.96 -16.73
N LYS A 270 -20.84 -8.50 -16.49
CA LYS A 270 -20.19 -9.41 -17.45
C LYS A 270 -20.98 -10.72 -17.59
N ASN A 271 -21.55 -10.92 -18.79
CA ASN A 271 -22.20 -12.17 -19.20
C ASN A 271 -21.28 -13.40 -19.10
N THR A 272 -21.90 -14.58 -19.08
CA THR A 272 -21.20 -15.87 -19.03
C THR A 272 -20.13 -16.03 -20.10
N GLU A 273 -18.94 -16.46 -19.70
CA GLU A 273 -17.83 -16.85 -20.56
C GLU A 273 -16.97 -17.92 -19.88
N THR A 274 -16.08 -18.56 -20.64
CA THR A 274 -15.12 -19.53 -20.09
C THR A 274 -13.80 -18.83 -19.79
N ILE A 275 -13.47 -18.69 -18.51
CA ILE A 275 -12.20 -18.13 -18.04
C ILE A 275 -11.35 -19.24 -17.43
N ASP A 276 -10.15 -19.43 -17.96
CA ASP A 276 -9.20 -20.45 -17.49
C ASP A 276 -9.80 -21.88 -17.52
N GLY A 277 -10.70 -22.14 -18.48
CA GLY A 277 -11.37 -23.44 -18.67
C GLY A 277 -12.64 -23.65 -17.87
N VAL A 278 -13.05 -22.68 -17.03
CA VAL A 278 -14.27 -22.77 -16.20
C VAL A 278 -15.26 -21.71 -16.65
N SER A 279 -16.53 -22.11 -16.80
CA SER A 279 -17.61 -21.18 -17.12
C SER A 279 -17.93 -20.32 -15.90
N THR A 280 -17.93 -19.00 -16.07
CA THR A 280 -18.20 -18.04 -15.01
C THR A 280 -18.89 -16.80 -15.58
N GLN A 281 -19.52 -16.01 -14.72
CA GLN A 281 -19.95 -14.64 -15.00
C GLN A 281 -19.06 -13.68 -14.21
N VAL A 282 -19.19 -12.37 -14.47
CA VAL A 282 -18.51 -11.30 -13.72
C VAL A 282 -16.99 -11.24 -13.95
N ILE A 283 -16.28 -12.36 -13.90
CA ILE A 283 -14.84 -12.46 -14.15
C ILE A 283 -14.55 -12.21 -15.63
N VAL A 284 -13.77 -11.17 -15.90
CA VAL A 284 -13.25 -10.82 -17.23
C VAL A 284 -11.88 -11.47 -17.43
N LYS A 285 -11.03 -11.42 -16.40
CA LYS A 285 -9.72 -12.06 -16.39
C LYS A 285 -9.42 -12.58 -14.99
N GLY A 286 -9.02 -13.84 -14.91
CA GLY A 286 -8.55 -14.45 -13.66
C GLY A 286 -7.29 -13.75 -13.12
N VAL A 287 -6.96 -13.98 -11.86
CA VAL A 287 -5.81 -13.35 -11.21
C VAL A 287 -4.51 -13.76 -11.89
N ARG A 288 -3.62 -12.80 -12.12
CA ARG A 288 -2.27 -12.99 -12.67
C ARG A 288 -1.27 -12.11 -11.94
N GLN A 289 0.01 -12.47 -11.96
CA GLN A 289 1.04 -11.65 -11.35
C GLN A 289 0.99 -10.23 -11.94
N PHE A 290 0.96 -9.21 -11.09
CA PHE A 290 0.78 -7.83 -11.54
C PHE A 290 2.08 -7.22 -12.09
N THR A 291 2.52 -7.74 -13.23
CA THR A 291 3.77 -7.36 -13.89
C THR A 291 3.67 -7.58 -15.40
N GLY A 292 4.55 -6.92 -16.17
CA GLY A 292 4.67 -7.11 -17.61
C GLY A 292 3.34 -7.05 -18.38
N ALA A 293 3.10 -8.05 -19.24
CA ALA A 293 1.92 -8.13 -20.08
C ALA A 293 0.60 -8.24 -19.28
N ASP A 294 0.62 -8.82 -18.09
CA ASP A 294 -0.59 -8.94 -17.26
C ASP A 294 -0.96 -7.60 -16.61
N LYS A 295 0.03 -6.80 -16.20
CA LYS A 295 -0.21 -5.41 -15.76
C LYS A 295 -0.75 -4.56 -16.91
N ILE A 296 -0.18 -4.68 -18.12
CA ILE A 296 -0.70 -3.98 -19.32
C ILE A 296 -2.17 -4.37 -19.58
N SER A 297 -2.45 -5.67 -19.58
CA SER A 297 -3.80 -6.19 -19.81
C SER A 297 -4.82 -5.75 -18.76
N PHE A 298 -4.41 -5.53 -17.51
CA PHE A 298 -5.28 -4.92 -16.50
C PHE A 298 -5.68 -3.49 -16.88
N PHE A 299 -4.72 -2.66 -17.31
CA PHE A 299 -4.99 -1.28 -17.73
C PHE A 299 -5.81 -1.20 -19.01
N GLU A 300 -5.57 -2.10 -19.97
CA GLU A 300 -6.41 -2.25 -21.17
C GLU A 300 -7.85 -2.57 -20.78
N ASN A 301 -8.07 -3.57 -19.91
CA ASN A 301 -9.42 -3.86 -19.40
C ASN A 301 -10.00 -2.64 -18.69
N LEU A 302 -9.27 -2.01 -17.78
CA LEU A 302 -9.76 -0.84 -17.04
C LEU A 302 -10.26 0.27 -17.98
N TYR A 303 -9.50 0.61 -19.01
CA TYR A 303 -9.78 1.77 -19.86
C TYR A 303 -10.67 1.48 -21.07
N GLU A 304 -10.69 0.24 -21.57
CA GLU A 304 -11.40 -0.13 -22.80
C GLU A 304 -12.69 -0.91 -22.56
N TYR A 305 -12.93 -1.40 -21.33
CA TYR A 305 -14.13 -2.20 -21.07
C TYR A 305 -15.43 -1.45 -21.40
N PRO A 306 -16.35 -2.04 -22.19
CA PRO A 306 -17.53 -1.33 -22.65
C PRO A 306 -18.61 -1.21 -21.57
N LEU A 307 -19.36 -0.11 -21.56
CA LEU A 307 -20.51 0.09 -20.68
C LEU A 307 -21.84 -0.13 -21.40
N ARG A 308 -22.79 -0.76 -20.73
CA ARG A 308 -24.13 -1.02 -21.25
C ARG A 308 -25.19 -0.43 -20.34
N ALA A 309 -26.39 -0.19 -20.87
CA ALA A 309 -27.55 0.15 -20.08
C ALA A 309 -28.01 -1.09 -19.32
N ALA A 310 -27.41 -1.31 -18.15
CA ALA A 310 -27.59 -2.46 -17.29
C ALA A 310 -27.76 -2.03 -15.83
N GLY A 311 -28.25 -2.96 -15.01
CA GLY A 311 -28.47 -2.76 -13.57
C GLY A 311 -27.18 -2.81 -12.75
N THR A 312 -27.33 -2.92 -11.44
CA THR A 312 -26.20 -2.93 -10.50
C THR A 312 -26.21 -4.20 -9.64
N PRO A 313 -25.91 -5.38 -10.21
CA PRO A 313 -26.01 -6.68 -9.54
C PRO A 313 -24.85 -6.96 -8.56
N LEU A 314 -24.73 -6.15 -7.50
CA LEU A 314 -23.60 -6.21 -6.57
C LEU A 314 -23.54 -7.54 -5.81
N ARG A 315 -24.68 -8.07 -5.34
CA ARG A 315 -24.73 -9.33 -4.58
C ARG A 315 -24.26 -10.49 -5.43
N GLN A 316 -24.78 -10.60 -6.65
CA GLN A 316 -24.31 -11.61 -7.60
C GLN A 316 -22.83 -11.45 -7.93
N SER A 317 -22.37 -10.21 -8.10
CA SER A 317 -20.98 -9.95 -8.44
C SER A 317 -20.02 -10.45 -7.37
N VAL A 318 -20.27 -10.15 -6.10
CA VAL A 318 -19.42 -10.66 -4.99
C VAL A 318 -19.51 -12.19 -4.90
N ASP A 319 -20.69 -12.76 -5.12
CA ASP A 319 -20.88 -14.21 -5.11
C ASP A 319 -20.06 -14.93 -6.22
N TYR A 320 -20.03 -14.40 -7.44
CA TYR A 320 -19.21 -14.96 -8.52
C TYR A 320 -17.70 -14.82 -8.25
N VAL A 321 -17.26 -13.73 -7.62
CA VAL A 321 -15.85 -13.58 -7.20
C VAL A 321 -15.50 -14.56 -6.08
N GLY A 322 -16.40 -14.76 -5.11
CA GLY A 322 -16.25 -15.77 -4.07
C GLY A 322 -16.14 -17.18 -4.63
N LYS A 323 -17.03 -17.56 -5.57
CA LYS A 323 -16.97 -18.84 -6.31
C LYS A 323 -15.67 -18.99 -7.10
N TYR A 324 -15.14 -17.90 -7.66
CA TYR A 324 -13.83 -17.93 -8.32
C TYR A 324 -12.72 -18.34 -7.34
N PHE A 325 -12.74 -17.82 -6.11
CA PHE A 325 -11.78 -18.19 -5.06
C PHE A 325 -12.03 -19.55 -4.41
N GLN A 326 -13.19 -20.19 -4.63
CA GLN A 326 -13.44 -21.58 -4.23
C GLN A 326 -12.90 -22.62 -5.22
N ARG A 327 -12.40 -22.20 -6.39
CA ARG A 327 -11.90 -23.13 -7.41
C ARG A 327 -10.76 -24.00 -6.88
N ASP A 328 -10.90 -25.31 -7.09
CA ASP A 328 -9.96 -26.38 -6.74
C ASP A 328 -9.22 -26.97 -7.96
N ASP A 329 -9.46 -26.41 -9.14
CA ASP A 329 -8.78 -26.83 -10.36
C ASP A 329 -7.36 -26.26 -10.47
N ASN A 330 -6.48 -26.96 -11.18
CA ASN A 330 -5.05 -26.63 -11.27
C ASN A 330 -4.72 -25.33 -12.04
N LYS A 331 -5.72 -24.65 -12.63
CA LYS A 331 -5.60 -23.32 -13.23
C LYS A 331 -6.23 -22.23 -12.36
N GLY A 332 -6.80 -22.60 -11.22
CA GLY A 332 -7.48 -21.74 -10.28
C GLY A 332 -6.56 -20.74 -9.57
N PRO A 333 -7.13 -19.88 -8.72
CA PRO A 333 -6.41 -18.76 -8.10
C PRO A 333 -5.35 -19.18 -7.08
N TRP A 334 -5.41 -20.41 -6.59
CA TRP A 334 -4.48 -20.97 -5.60
C TRP A 334 -3.16 -21.45 -6.22
N SER A 335 -3.21 -21.82 -7.50
CA SER A 335 -2.06 -22.27 -8.29
C SER A 335 -0.94 -21.22 -8.32
N GLU A 336 0.30 -21.67 -8.34
CA GLU A 336 1.48 -20.84 -8.56
C GLU A 336 1.40 -20.11 -9.91
N THR A 337 0.79 -20.74 -10.92
CA THR A 337 0.69 -20.22 -12.29
C THR A 337 -0.78 -20.17 -12.74
N PRO A 338 -1.61 -19.30 -12.14
CA PRO A 338 -3.04 -19.25 -12.43
C PRO A 338 -3.30 -19.05 -13.93
N GLY A 339 -4.30 -19.75 -14.47
CA GLY A 339 -4.59 -19.86 -15.90
C GLY A 339 -3.77 -20.89 -16.69
N SER A 340 -2.69 -21.41 -16.10
CA SER A 340 -1.86 -22.47 -16.68
C SER A 340 -1.94 -23.73 -15.82
N SER A 341 -1.78 -24.90 -16.45
CA SER A 341 -1.73 -26.17 -15.73
C SER A 341 -0.34 -26.43 -15.18
N GLY A 342 -0.26 -27.04 -13.98
CA GLY A 342 0.99 -27.60 -13.44
C GLY A 342 1.69 -26.77 -12.36
N GLY A 343 1.10 -25.66 -11.91
CA GLY A 343 1.56 -24.94 -10.72
C GLY A 343 1.18 -25.65 -9.42
N ALA A 344 2.03 -25.54 -8.40
CA ALA A 344 1.68 -25.97 -7.04
C ALA A 344 0.61 -25.05 -6.46
N GLU A 345 -0.31 -25.57 -5.66
CA GLU A 345 -1.28 -24.74 -4.95
C GLU A 345 -0.67 -24.22 -3.65
N HIS A 346 -1.00 -22.98 -3.32
CA HIS A 346 -0.43 -22.29 -2.19
C HIS A 346 -1.51 -21.98 -1.15
N GLU A 347 -1.62 -22.87 -0.17
CA GLU A 347 -2.57 -22.84 0.95
C GLU A 347 -2.55 -21.54 1.78
N CYS A 348 -1.40 -20.90 1.97
CA CYS A 348 -1.32 -19.68 2.77
C CYS A 348 -1.64 -18.39 1.98
N ARG A 349 -2.19 -18.50 0.76
CA ARG A 349 -2.53 -17.35 -0.09
C ARG A 349 -3.75 -16.59 0.45
N GLN A 350 -3.60 -15.28 0.60
CA GLN A 350 -4.72 -14.37 0.91
C GLN A 350 -5.48 -13.96 -0.36
N ASN A 351 -6.80 -13.82 -0.29
CA ASN A 351 -7.64 -13.37 -1.40
C ASN A 351 -8.49 -12.16 -1.02
N TYR A 352 -8.53 -11.19 -1.92
CA TYR A 352 -9.19 -9.91 -1.75
C TYR A 352 -10.10 -9.63 -2.94
N ASN A 353 -11.26 -9.03 -2.68
CA ASN A 353 -12.11 -8.43 -3.68
C ASN A 353 -12.19 -6.92 -3.42
N ILE A 354 -11.99 -6.10 -4.45
CA ILE A 354 -12.24 -4.66 -4.38
C ILE A 354 -13.47 -4.39 -5.24
N LEU A 355 -14.61 -4.16 -4.60
CA LEU A 355 -15.87 -3.84 -5.25
C LEU A 355 -16.06 -2.32 -5.32
N MET A 356 -16.12 -1.78 -6.53
CA MET A 356 -16.48 -0.39 -6.74
C MET A 356 -17.93 -0.29 -7.21
N THR A 357 -18.67 0.74 -6.76
CA THR A 357 -19.99 1.09 -7.32
C THR A 357 -20.35 2.57 -7.17
N ASP A 358 -21.18 3.09 -8.07
CA ASP A 358 -21.75 4.45 -8.01
C ASP A 358 -23.23 4.47 -7.61
N GLY A 359 -23.78 3.33 -7.18
CA GLY A 359 -25.22 3.17 -7.01
C GLY A 359 -25.63 2.08 -6.02
N TYR A 360 -26.93 1.98 -5.85
CA TYR A 360 -27.58 0.99 -5.00
C TYR A 360 -27.75 -0.32 -5.78
N TRP A 361 -27.70 -1.46 -5.08
CA TRP A 361 -28.18 -2.71 -5.66
C TRP A 361 -29.72 -2.77 -5.61
N HIS A 362 -30.36 -3.31 -6.64
CA HIS A 362 -31.84 -3.45 -6.66
C HIS A 362 -32.27 -4.89 -6.90
N ASP A 363 -33.30 -5.34 -6.18
CA ASP A 363 -33.74 -6.74 -6.18
C ASP A 363 -34.18 -7.27 -7.56
N THR A 364 -34.57 -6.38 -8.47
CA THR A 364 -35.05 -6.74 -9.80
C THR A 364 -33.96 -7.22 -10.74
N ASP A 365 -32.77 -6.64 -10.61
CA ASP A 365 -31.59 -6.83 -11.45
C ASP A 365 -30.46 -7.52 -10.69
N ASP A 366 -30.56 -7.61 -9.36
CA ASP A 366 -29.63 -8.31 -8.48
C ASP A 366 -30.35 -9.40 -7.67
N PRO A 367 -30.87 -10.48 -8.27
CA PRO A 367 -31.60 -11.48 -7.50
C PRO A 367 -30.65 -12.17 -6.51
N SER A 368 -31.11 -12.27 -5.27
CA SER A 368 -30.39 -12.87 -4.14
C SER A 368 -29.75 -14.22 -4.52
N PRO A 369 -28.46 -14.43 -4.21
CA PRO A 369 -27.81 -15.75 -4.31
C PRO A 369 -28.36 -16.79 -3.33
N GLY A 370 -29.20 -16.40 -2.36
CA GLY A 370 -29.87 -17.31 -1.42
C GLY A 370 -28.97 -17.84 -0.31
N VAL A 371 -28.07 -17.01 0.22
CA VAL A 371 -27.15 -17.39 1.30
C VAL A 371 -27.80 -17.35 2.68
N GLY A 372 -28.95 -16.66 2.82
CA GLY A 372 -29.66 -16.43 4.08
C GLY A 372 -29.01 -15.32 4.92
N ASN A 373 -29.41 -15.22 6.20
CA ASN A 373 -28.73 -14.36 7.17
C ASN A 373 -27.49 -15.10 7.72
N VAL A 374 -26.37 -14.87 7.06
CA VAL A 374 -25.10 -15.53 7.32
C VAL A 374 -24.38 -14.86 8.47
N ASP A 375 -24.48 -13.55 8.63
CA ASP A 375 -23.74 -12.85 9.69
C ASP A 375 -24.38 -12.95 11.08
N ASN A 376 -25.66 -13.28 11.17
CA ASN A 376 -26.35 -13.56 12.44
C ASN A 376 -26.36 -15.05 12.81
N THR A 377 -25.55 -15.85 12.14
CA THR A 377 -25.41 -17.29 12.42
C THR A 377 -23.96 -17.66 12.69
N ALA A 378 -23.74 -18.39 13.80
CA ALA A 378 -22.42 -18.88 14.16
C ALA A 378 -21.82 -19.73 13.02
N GLY A 379 -20.52 -19.57 12.78
CA GLY A 379 -19.79 -20.36 11.79
C GLY A 379 -19.54 -21.79 12.25
N ALA A 380 -19.06 -22.63 11.34
CA ALA A 380 -18.46 -23.90 11.73
C ALA A 380 -17.14 -23.67 12.50
N THR A 381 -16.75 -24.62 13.35
CA THR A 381 -15.42 -24.60 13.96
C THR A 381 -14.37 -25.00 12.94
N ILE A 382 -13.39 -24.13 12.69
CA ILE A 382 -12.30 -24.36 11.75
C ILE A 382 -11.02 -24.63 12.54
N THR A 383 -10.24 -25.63 12.13
CA THR A 383 -8.97 -26.03 12.77
C THR A 383 -7.78 -25.33 12.12
N ASN A 384 -6.88 -24.79 12.94
CA ASN A 384 -5.65 -24.14 12.49
C ASN A 384 -4.54 -25.18 12.29
N HIS A 385 -3.97 -25.24 11.09
CA HIS A 385 -2.89 -26.18 10.75
C HIS A 385 -1.50 -25.51 10.80
N SER A 386 -1.43 -24.23 11.20
CA SER A 386 -0.16 -23.51 11.39
C SER A 386 0.65 -24.10 12.55
N SER A 387 1.97 -23.89 12.52
CA SER A 387 2.87 -24.26 13.62
C SER A 387 3.61 -23.03 14.15
N PRO A 388 3.25 -22.50 15.34
CA PRO A 388 2.22 -22.99 16.26
C PRO A 388 0.79 -22.61 15.86
N ALA A 389 -0.17 -23.48 16.15
CA ALA A 389 -1.60 -23.26 15.89
C ALA A 389 -2.20 -22.35 16.97
N THR A 390 -2.03 -21.03 16.84
CA THR A 390 -2.52 -20.04 17.82
C THR A 390 -3.41 -18.99 17.15
N PRO A 391 -4.73 -18.97 17.40
CA PRO A 391 -5.49 -19.95 18.18
C PRO A 391 -5.59 -21.32 17.46
N PRO A 392 -5.81 -22.43 18.18
CA PRO A 392 -5.87 -23.77 17.58
C PRO A 392 -7.13 -24.00 16.75
N THR A 393 -8.20 -23.28 17.07
CA THR A 393 -9.45 -23.29 16.31
C THR A 393 -10.06 -21.90 16.32
N TYR A 394 -10.94 -21.62 15.37
CA TYR A 394 -11.77 -20.44 15.34
C TYR A 394 -13.22 -20.81 15.11
N THR A 395 -14.15 -20.06 15.69
CA THR A 395 -15.58 -20.16 15.41
C THR A 395 -16.12 -18.76 15.41
N TYR A 396 -16.66 -18.32 14.27
CA TYR A 396 -17.33 -17.04 14.20
C TYR A 396 -18.56 -17.04 15.11
N THR A 397 -18.66 -16.04 15.98
CA THR A 397 -19.83 -15.79 16.81
C THR A 397 -20.47 -14.47 16.39
N PRO A 398 -21.80 -14.45 16.12
CA PRO A 398 -22.49 -13.23 15.75
C PRO A 398 -22.39 -12.16 16.83
N GLU A 399 -21.87 -11.00 16.44
CA GLU A 399 -21.78 -9.81 17.30
C GLU A 399 -21.68 -8.56 16.44
N LEU A 400 -22.05 -7.40 17.00
CA LEU A 400 -21.77 -6.11 16.37
C LEU A 400 -20.24 -5.86 16.34
N PRO A 401 -19.71 -5.22 15.28
CA PRO A 401 -20.43 -4.62 14.16
C PRO A 401 -20.70 -5.58 12.99
N PHE A 402 -20.53 -6.89 13.15
CA PHE A 402 -20.60 -7.85 12.05
C PHE A 402 -22.01 -8.42 11.80
N ALA A 403 -22.81 -8.64 12.84
CA ALA A 403 -24.12 -9.28 12.68
C ALA A 403 -25.27 -8.27 12.56
N ASP A 404 -26.29 -8.59 11.76
CA ASP A 404 -27.57 -7.88 11.74
C ASP A 404 -28.80 -8.82 11.73
N SER A 405 -29.99 -8.32 11.40
CA SER A 405 -31.23 -9.13 11.35
C SER A 405 -31.76 -9.39 9.93
N TYR A 406 -31.11 -8.87 8.90
CA TYR A 406 -31.55 -8.94 7.51
C TYR A 406 -30.93 -10.17 6.83
N SER A 407 -31.54 -10.65 5.75
CA SER A 407 -31.05 -11.84 5.05
C SER A 407 -30.73 -11.48 3.62
N ASP A 408 -29.83 -12.26 3.01
CA ASP A 408 -29.49 -12.14 1.60
C ASP A 408 -29.01 -10.73 1.20
N THR A 409 -28.31 -10.05 2.12
CA THR A 409 -27.71 -8.73 1.89
C THR A 409 -26.34 -8.87 1.22
N LEU A 410 -25.74 -7.74 0.81
CA LEU A 410 -24.35 -7.75 0.35
C LEU A 410 -23.41 -8.15 1.50
N ALA A 411 -23.76 -7.73 2.73
CA ALA A 411 -23.04 -8.08 3.95
C ALA A 411 -23.05 -9.59 4.25
N ASP A 412 -24.18 -10.26 4.02
CA ASP A 412 -24.30 -11.71 4.18
C ASP A 412 -23.39 -12.49 3.23
N ILE A 413 -23.29 -12.03 1.98
CA ILE A 413 -22.46 -12.69 0.96
C ILE A 413 -20.98 -12.49 1.27
N ALA A 414 -20.58 -11.28 1.64
CA ALA A 414 -19.20 -11.02 2.07
C ALA A 414 -18.84 -11.86 3.32
N MET A 415 -19.74 -11.96 4.29
CA MET A 415 -19.57 -12.83 5.45
C MET A 415 -19.48 -14.31 5.05
N TYR A 416 -20.29 -14.78 4.09
CA TYR A 416 -20.28 -16.16 3.63
C TYR A 416 -18.90 -16.59 3.12
N TYR A 417 -18.25 -15.76 2.31
CA TYR A 417 -16.92 -16.06 1.78
C TYR A 417 -15.76 -15.74 2.73
N TRP A 418 -16.03 -15.02 3.83
CA TRP A 418 -15.05 -14.82 4.90
C TRP A 418 -15.10 -15.93 5.94
N LYS A 419 -16.30 -16.28 6.45
CA LYS A 419 -16.46 -17.19 7.60
C LYS A 419 -16.31 -18.67 7.26
N ASN A 420 -16.45 -19.05 5.99
CA ASN A 420 -16.33 -20.43 5.53
C ASN A 420 -14.96 -20.68 4.88
N ASP A 421 -14.39 -21.85 5.15
CA ASP A 421 -13.21 -22.35 4.47
C ASP A 421 -13.52 -22.65 2.99
N LEU A 422 -12.89 -21.89 2.09
CA LEU A 422 -13.09 -21.96 0.65
C LEU A 422 -12.36 -23.15 0.01
N ARG A 423 -11.41 -23.78 0.71
CA ARG A 423 -10.58 -24.88 0.19
C ARG A 423 -10.29 -25.89 1.31
N THR A 424 -11.31 -26.65 1.69
CA THR A 424 -11.20 -27.68 2.74
C THR A 424 -10.22 -28.82 2.43
N ASP A 425 -9.71 -28.89 1.21
CA ASP A 425 -8.68 -29.83 0.76
C ASP A 425 -7.24 -29.32 0.98
N LEU A 426 -7.07 -28.05 1.36
CA LEU A 426 -5.78 -27.42 1.71
C LEU A 426 -5.65 -27.24 3.22
N ASP A 427 -4.41 -27.11 3.70
CA ASP A 427 -4.17 -26.83 5.10
C ASP A 427 -4.49 -25.36 5.46
N ASN A 428 -5.10 -25.17 6.62
CA ASN A 428 -5.52 -23.87 7.11
C ASN A 428 -4.35 -23.11 7.75
N THR A 429 -3.51 -22.52 6.88
CA THR A 429 -2.25 -21.82 7.21
C THR A 429 -2.16 -20.39 6.67
N VAL A 430 -3.29 -19.78 6.30
CA VAL A 430 -3.34 -18.38 5.83
C VAL A 430 -2.83 -17.43 6.94
N PRO A 431 -1.94 -16.46 6.63
CA PRO A 431 -1.42 -15.55 7.62
C PRO A 431 -2.52 -14.63 8.19
N THR A 432 -2.63 -14.61 9.52
CA THR A 432 -3.56 -13.75 10.26
C THR A 432 -2.93 -12.41 10.64
N ASN A 433 -3.74 -11.39 10.89
CA ASN A 433 -3.32 -10.10 11.45
C ASN A 433 -4.37 -9.58 12.47
N PRO A 434 -4.11 -8.48 13.21
CA PRO A 434 -5.07 -7.98 14.20
C PRO A 434 -6.45 -7.61 13.63
N SER A 435 -6.52 -7.23 12.37
CA SER A 435 -7.79 -6.91 11.69
C SER A 435 -8.49 -8.14 11.14
N ASP A 436 -7.75 -9.23 10.87
CA ASP A 436 -8.28 -10.44 10.26
C ASP A 436 -7.71 -11.72 10.90
N PRO A 437 -8.49 -12.40 11.77
CA PRO A 437 -8.06 -13.61 12.46
C PRO A 437 -8.16 -14.88 11.59
N ALA A 438 -8.60 -14.78 10.33
CA ALA A 438 -8.88 -15.94 9.50
C ALA A 438 -7.59 -16.62 9.00
N PHE A 439 -7.31 -17.80 9.55
CA PHE A 439 -6.18 -18.64 9.12
C PHE A 439 -6.57 -19.67 8.04
N TRP A 440 -7.82 -19.68 7.60
CA TRP A 440 -8.33 -20.57 6.56
C TRP A 440 -8.39 -19.89 5.20
N GLN A 441 -8.64 -20.63 4.14
CA GLN A 441 -8.83 -20.04 2.81
C GLN A 441 -10.13 -19.23 2.79
N HIS A 442 -10.04 -17.91 2.66
CA HIS A 442 -11.18 -16.99 2.73
C HIS A 442 -11.03 -15.81 1.75
N MET A 443 -12.08 -15.00 1.62
CA MET A 443 -12.09 -13.75 0.85
C MET A 443 -12.41 -12.55 1.74
N VAL A 444 -11.55 -11.54 1.69
CA VAL A 444 -11.79 -10.21 2.27
C VAL A 444 -12.32 -9.27 1.20
N THR A 445 -13.41 -8.55 1.46
CA THR A 445 -14.02 -7.61 0.51
C THR A 445 -13.79 -6.18 0.96
N PHE A 446 -13.19 -5.37 0.11
CA PHE A 446 -13.13 -3.92 0.22
C PHE A 446 -14.21 -3.32 -0.67
N THR A 447 -14.86 -2.27 -0.22
CA THR A 447 -15.95 -1.63 -0.96
C THR A 447 -15.69 -0.15 -1.17
N VAL A 448 -16.01 0.34 -2.37
CA VAL A 448 -15.75 1.71 -2.78
C VAL A 448 -17.01 2.33 -3.35
N GLY A 449 -17.54 3.33 -2.65
CA GLY A 449 -18.67 4.12 -3.09
C GLY A 449 -18.22 5.35 -3.89
N LEU A 450 -18.71 5.52 -5.12
CA LEU A 450 -18.46 6.71 -5.92
C LEU A 450 -19.62 7.71 -5.77
N GLY A 451 -19.40 8.74 -4.96
CA GLY A 451 -20.37 9.83 -4.73
C GLY A 451 -21.71 9.39 -4.14
N VAL A 452 -21.70 8.30 -3.38
CA VAL A 452 -22.84 7.75 -2.66
C VAL A 452 -22.60 7.83 -1.15
N ASN A 453 -23.64 8.13 -0.37
CA ASN A 453 -23.53 8.20 1.08
C ASN A 453 -24.63 7.35 1.73
N GLY A 454 -24.25 6.60 2.77
CA GLY A 454 -25.18 5.90 3.63
C GLY A 454 -25.86 6.83 4.64
N ALA A 455 -26.76 6.28 5.45
CA ALA A 455 -27.36 7.00 6.56
C ALA A 455 -26.43 7.08 7.79
N LEU A 456 -25.50 6.13 7.92
CA LEU A 456 -24.58 6.07 9.05
C LEU A 456 -23.34 6.94 8.82
N THR A 457 -22.88 7.57 9.89
CA THR A 457 -21.63 8.37 9.90
C THR A 457 -20.51 7.72 10.73
N ALA A 458 -20.82 6.63 11.43
CA ALA A 458 -19.90 5.87 12.28
C ALA A 458 -20.33 4.40 12.35
N LEU A 459 -19.39 3.50 12.65
CA LEU A 459 -19.68 2.07 12.82
C LEU A 459 -20.66 1.87 13.98
N PRO A 460 -21.72 1.06 13.80
CA PRO A 460 -22.66 0.75 14.88
C PRO A 460 -21.97 0.10 16.09
N THR A 461 -22.26 0.60 17.29
CA THR A 461 -21.76 0.01 18.55
C THR A 461 -22.85 -0.12 19.61
N GLY A 462 -22.67 -1.06 20.54
CA GLY A 462 -23.55 -1.20 21.70
C GLY A 462 -24.98 -1.62 21.32
N SER A 463 -25.94 -0.71 21.45
CA SER A 463 -27.36 -0.95 21.14
C SER A 463 -27.78 -0.46 19.74
N GLU A 464 -26.84 0.07 18.95
CA GLU A 464 -27.09 0.49 17.57
C GLU A 464 -27.27 -0.72 16.65
N THR A 465 -27.96 -0.53 15.51
CA THR A 465 -28.20 -1.60 14.53
C THR A 465 -27.95 -1.08 13.12
N TRP A 466 -27.56 -1.99 12.22
CA TRP A 466 -27.51 -1.68 10.79
C TRP A 466 -28.92 -1.31 10.25
N PRO A 467 -29.04 -0.29 9.38
CA PRO A 467 -30.29 0.04 8.70
C PRO A 467 -30.75 -1.07 7.75
N ASP A 468 -32.07 -1.23 7.56
CA ASP A 468 -32.65 -2.27 6.67
C ASP A 468 -32.41 -1.97 5.17
N PRO A 469 -31.58 -2.76 4.47
CA PRO A 469 -31.31 -2.56 3.05
C PRO A 469 -32.31 -3.30 2.13
N THR A 470 -33.21 -4.12 2.69
CA THR A 470 -34.17 -4.97 1.96
C THR A 470 -35.46 -4.24 1.59
N GLY A 471 -35.62 -3.00 2.05
CA GLY A 471 -36.72 -2.11 1.72
C GLY A 471 -36.66 -1.52 0.31
N ASN A 472 -37.02 -0.25 0.17
CA ASN A 472 -37.12 0.40 -1.15
C ASN A 472 -35.78 0.37 -1.94
N ASN A 473 -35.91 0.28 -3.26
CA ASN A 473 -34.82 0.09 -4.22
C ASN A 473 -33.72 1.18 -4.18
N GLU A 474 -34.02 2.41 -3.77
CA GLU A 474 -33.05 3.52 -3.67
C GLU A 474 -33.08 4.11 -2.25
N THR A 475 -32.40 3.47 -1.29
CA THR A 475 -32.30 3.96 0.10
C THR A 475 -30.85 4.05 0.57
N PRO A 476 -30.50 5.05 1.39
CA PRO A 476 -29.15 5.14 1.98
C PRO A 476 -28.71 3.87 2.72
N ALA A 477 -29.67 3.09 3.27
CA ALA A 477 -29.42 1.81 3.92
C ALA A 477 -28.67 0.80 3.03
N LYS A 478 -28.87 0.82 1.71
CA LYS A 478 -28.15 -0.07 0.79
C LYS A 478 -26.68 0.34 0.59
N ILE A 479 -26.33 1.61 0.84
CA ILE A 479 -24.93 2.05 0.92
C ILE A 479 -24.34 1.72 2.29
N ASP A 480 -25.15 1.75 3.35
CA ASP A 480 -24.73 1.21 4.65
C ASP A 480 -24.46 -0.31 4.56
N ASP A 481 -25.24 -1.07 3.78
CA ASP A 481 -24.98 -2.50 3.48
C ASP A 481 -23.68 -2.70 2.66
N LEU A 482 -23.36 -1.78 1.74
CA LEU A 482 -22.05 -1.78 1.08
C LEU A 482 -20.89 -1.59 2.07
N TRP A 483 -21.07 -0.75 3.10
CA TRP A 483 -20.11 -0.62 4.18
C TRP A 483 -20.07 -1.87 5.07
N HIS A 484 -21.22 -2.40 5.44
CA HIS A 484 -21.37 -3.59 6.26
C HIS A 484 -20.70 -4.81 5.61
N ALA A 485 -20.79 -4.96 4.29
CA ALA A 485 -20.07 -5.99 3.53
C ALA A 485 -18.55 -5.92 3.68
N ALA A 486 -17.97 -4.72 3.69
CA ALA A 486 -16.55 -4.57 3.97
C ALA A 486 -16.23 -5.01 5.41
N VAL A 487 -16.97 -4.52 6.38
CA VAL A 487 -16.77 -4.84 7.81
C VAL A 487 -16.89 -6.35 8.07
N ASN A 488 -17.91 -7.00 7.50
CA ASN A 488 -18.21 -8.42 7.66
C ASN A 488 -17.07 -9.33 7.22
N SER A 489 -16.35 -8.92 6.18
CA SER A 489 -15.20 -9.67 5.66
C SER A 489 -13.86 -9.11 6.12
N ARG A 490 -13.84 -8.20 7.11
CA ARG A 490 -12.64 -7.53 7.64
C ARG A 490 -11.92 -6.60 6.65
N GLY A 491 -12.60 -6.15 5.62
CA GLY A 491 -12.15 -5.11 4.71
C GLY A 491 -12.47 -3.70 5.22
N GLU A 492 -12.25 -2.73 4.33
CA GLU A 492 -12.52 -1.31 4.58
C GLU A 492 -13.47 -0.76 3.53
N PHE A 493 -14.26 0.24 3.93
CA PHE A 493 -15.15 1.00 3.07
C PHE A 493 -14.68 2.44 3.01
N PHE A 494 -14.73 3.01 1.81
CA PHE A 494 -14.62 4.45 1.64
C PHE A 494 -15.57 4.94 0.57
N SER A 495 -16.10 6.14 0.78
CA SER A 495 -16.86 6.87 -0.22
C SER A 495 -16.08 8.11 -0.65
N ALA A 496 -15.92 8.28 -1.95
CA ALA A 496 -15.27 9.44 -2.52
C ALA A 496 -16.04 9.94 -3.74
N ALA A 497 -16.28 11.24 -3.79
CA ALA A 497 -16.83 11.92 -4.96
C ALA A 497 -15.73 12.64 -5.80
N ASP A 498 -14.52 12.75 -5.25
CA ASP A 498 -13.36 13.41 -5.88
C ASP A 498 -12.33 12.36 -6.33
N PRO A 499 -11.76 12.48 -7.55
CA PRO A 499 -10.81 11.50 -8.08
C PRO A 499 -9.49 11.41 -7.31
N ASN A 500 -9.00 12.48 -6.70
CA ASN A 500 -7.75 12.45 -5.94
C ASN A 500 -7.98 11.74 -4.61
N VAL A 501 -9.07 12.06 -3.91
CA VAL A 501 -9.47 11.36 -2.68
C VAL A 501 -9.75 9.89 -2.96
N PHE A 502 -10.43 9.58 -4.06
CA PHE A 502 -10.68 8.21 -4.51
C PHE A 502 -9.38 7.47 -4.79
N ALA A 503 -8.46 8.07 -5.55
CA ALA A 503 -7.17 7.45 -5.87
C ALA A 503 -6.32 7.20 -4.63
N SER A 504 -6.25 8.17 -3.72
CA SER A 504 -5.52 8.04 -2.45
C SER A 504 -6.11 6.93 -1.59
N ALA A 505 -7.42 6.92 -1.37
CA ALA A 505 -8.06 5.89 -0.54
C ALA A 505 -7.93 4.48 -1.14
N LEU A 506 -7.97 4.35 -2.47
CA LEU A 506 -7.72 3.07 -3.14
C LEU A 506 -6.24 2.66 -3.06
N SER A 507 -5.30 3.61 -3.17
CA SER A 507 -3.86 3.35 -2.98
C SER A 507 -3.54 2.93 -1.54
N ASP A 508 -4.18 3.57 -0.55
CA ASP A 508 -4.10 3.20 0.87
C ASP A 508 -4.69 1.80 1.11
N THR A 509 -5.81 1.46 0.45
CA THR A 509 -6.40 0.12 0.50
C THR A 509 -5.47 -0.94 -0.06
N LEU A 510 -4.87 -0.70 -1.23
CA LEU A 510 -3.90 -1.60 -1.84
C LEU A 510 -2.64 -1.74 -0.97
N SER A 511 -2.22 -0.66 -0.33
CA SER A 511 -1.12 -0.66 0.65
C SER A 511 -1.48 -1.45 1.91
N SER A 512 -2.71 -1.35 2.41
CA SER A 512 -3.24 -2.15 3.53
C SER A 512 -3.25 -3.64 3.17
N ILE A 513 -3.71 -3.99 1.96
CA ILE A 513 -3.67 -5.37 1.44
C ILE A 513 -2.24 -5.91 1.43
N ILE A 514 -1.27 -5.12 0.94
CA ILE A 514 0.14 -5.52 0.97
C ILE A 514 0.66 -5.60 2.42
N ALA A 515 0.30 -4.66 3.28
CA ALA A 515 0.75 -4.61 4.68
C ALA A 515 0.22 -5.79 5.53
N ARG A 516 -0.93 -6.38 5.15
CA ARG A 516 -1.50 -7.59 5.78
C ARG A 516 -0.68 -8.86 5.49
N THR A 517 0.29 -8.83 4.57
CA THR A 517 1.17 -9.98 4.22
C THR A 517 2.44 -10.08 5.10
N GLY A 518 2.36 -9.66 6.37
CA GLY A 518 3.48 -9.65 7.31
C GLY A 518 4.19 -11.01 7.41
N SER A 519 5.48 -11.04 7.07
CA SER A 519 6.29 -12.25 6.99
C SER A 519 7.04 -12.50 8.31
N ALA A 520 7.03 -13.75 8.78
CA ALA A 520 7.84 -14.18 9.92
C ALA A 520 9.29 -14.47 9.47
N SER A 521 10.28 -13.98 10.23
CA SER A 521 11.70 -14.12 9.87
C SER A 521 12.43 -15.19 10.68
N SER A 522 12.45 -15.09 12.01
CA SER A 522 13.30 -15.94 12.87
C SER A 522 12.86 -15.98 14.34
N VAL A 523 13.29 -17.02 15.09
CA VAL A 523 12.95 -17.27 16.50
C VAL A 523 14.21 -17.56 17.33
N ALA A 524 14.30 -16.98 18.53
CA ALA A 524 15.31 -17.27 19.54
C ALA A 524 14.68 -17.71 20.86
N THR A 525 15.42 -18.42 21.71
CA THR A 525 14.94 -18.88 23.02
C THR A 525 15.85 -18.43 24.15
N ASN A 526 15.30 -18.19 25.34
CA ASN A 526 16.08 -17.79 26.52
C ASN A 526 16.76 -18.97 27.26
N SER A 527 16.53 -20.21 26.83
CA SER A 527 17.05 -21.41 27.49
C SER A 527 17.24 -22.58 26.51
N ARG A 528 18.22 -23.45 26.79
CA ARG A 528 18.51 -24.67 26.02
C ARG A 528 17.65 -25.88 26.40
N SER A 529 16.67 -25.69 27.29
CA SER A 529 15.77 -26.72 27.82
C SER A 529 14.47 -26.05 28.26
N LEU A 530 13.31 -26.63 27.99
CA LEU A 530 12.01 -26.15 28.49
C LEU A 530 12.02 -26.09 30.03
N ARG A 531 11.77 -24.92 30.59
CA ARG A 531 11.76 -24.64 32.03
C ARG A 531 10.59 -23.71 32.36
N ALA A 532 10.18 -23.70 33.64
CA ALA A 532 9.36 -22.60 34.15
C ALA A 532 10.08 -21.27 33.83
N ASN A 533 9.33 -20.29 33.31
CA ASN A 533 9.85 -19.00 32.82
C ASN A 533 10.59 -19.03 31.47
N GLY A 534 10.34 -20.02 30.61
CA GLY A 534 10.80 -20.00 29.21
C GLY A 534 10.23 -18.81 28.43
N ARG A 535 11.03 -18.25 27.50
CA ARG A 535 10.58 -17.28 26.50
C ARG A 535 11.12 -17.63 25.12
N VAL A 536 10.29 -17.35 24.13
CA VAL A 536 10.62 -17.21 22.72
C VAL A 536 10.70 -15.73 22.38
N TYR A 537 11.78 -15.32 21.73
CA TYR A 537 11.88 -14.01 21.07
C TYR A 537 11.68 -14.19 19.58
N GLN A 538 10.64 -13.60 19.02
CA GLN A 538 10.28 -13.77 17.61
C GLN A 538 10.46 -12.46 16.86
N ALA A 539 11.25 -12.50 15.80
CA ALA A 539 11.37 -11.40 14.86
C ALA A 539 10.34 -11.54 13.73
N ARG A 540 9.81 -10.40 13.26
CA ARG A 540 8.96 -10.31 12.06
C ARG A 540 9.26 -9.02 11.29
N PHE A 541 8.74 -8.95 10.07
CA PHE A 541 8.78 -7.72 9.29
C PHE A 541 7.54 -7.55 8.41
N ASN A 542 7.31 -6.31 7.98
CA ASN A 542 6.29 -5.94 7.01
C ASN A 542 6.95 -5.53 5.70
N SER A 543 6.66 -6.25 4.60
CA SER A 543 7.24 -5.94 3.29
C SER A 543 6.58 -4.75 2.57
N GLY A 544 5.47 -4.22 3.09
CA GLY A 544 4.82 -3.00 2.58
C GLY A 544 5.57 -1.73 2.98
N ASP A 545 5.96 -1.61 4.26
CA ASP A 545 6.64 -0.41 4.77
C ASP A 545 8.08 -0.66 5.30
N TRP A 546 8.54 -1.91 5.24
CA TRP A 546 9.83 -2.38 5.74
C TRP A 546 10.03 -2.09 7.23
N SER A 547 8.96 -2.15 8.01
CA SER A 547 9.01 -2.09 9.46
C SER A 547 9.31 -3.46 10.07
N GLY A 548 10.03 -3.49 11.19
CA GLY A 548 10.35 -4.71 11.94
C GLY A 548 9.58 -4.81 13.25
N GLN A 549 9.45 -6.04 13.75
CA GLN A 549 8.85 -6.33 15.05
C GLN A 549 9.72 -7.34 15.79
N LEU A 550 9.84 -7.19 17.11
CA LEU A 550 10.50 -8.17 17.97
C LEU A 550 9.62 -8.42 19.20
N PHE A 551 9.04 -9.62 19.26
CA PHE A 551 8.16 -10.05 20.33
C PHE A 551 8.91 -10.82 21.40
N SER A 552 8.46 -10.72 22.65
CA SER A 552 8.72 -11.72 23.67
C SER A 552 7.44 -12.47 24.03
N VAL A 553 7.52 -13.79 23.97
CA VAL A 553 6.38 -14.68 24.17
C VAL A 553 6.77 -15.74 25.19
N PRO A 554 6.04 -15.92 26.30
CA PRO A 554 6.26 -17.00 27.24
C PRO A 554 6.14 -18.35 26.53
N ILE A 555 6.96 -19.32 26.93
CA ILE A 555 6.77 -20.72 26.55
C ILE A 555 6.73 -21.56 27.83
N ASP A 556 5.68 -22.37 27.96
CA ASP A 556 5.49 -23.23 29.13
C ASP A 556 6.30 -24.54 29.00
N ILE A 557 6.25 -25.37 30.04
CA ILE A 557 6.98 -26.66 30.08
C ILE A 557 6.43 -27.71 29.10
N THR A 558 5.25 -27.47 28.50
CA THR A 558 4.64 -28.32 27.47
C THR A 558 5.00 -27.89 26.05
N GLY A 559 5.68 -26.74 25.90
CA GLY A 559 6.03 -26.15 24.61
C GLY A 559 4.96 -25.23 24.03
N THR A 560 3.93 -24.89 24.81
CA THR A 560 2.84 -23.99 24.39
C THR A 560 3.29 -22.54 24.57
N LEU A 561 3.07 -21.70 23.54
CA LEU A 561 3.31 -20.27 23.62
C LEU A 561 2.17 -19.55 24.36
N GLY A 562 2.54 -18.61 25.24
CA GLY A 562 1.61 -17.72 25.92
C GLY A 562 1.28 -16.46 25.12
N THR A 563 0.66 -15.48 25.78
CA THR A 563 0.40 -14.15 25.19
C THR A 563 1.70 -13.33 25.09
N ILE A 564 1.80 -12.47 24.08
CA ILE A 564 2.92 -11.53 23.92
C ILE A 564 3.09 -10.71 25.22
N GLU A 565 4.29 -10.75 25.81
CA GLU A 565 4.65 -9.98 27.01
C GLU A 565 5.04 -8.54 26.65
N TRP A 566 5.76 -8.37 25.54
CA TRP A 566 6.14 -7.06 24.99
C TRP A 566 6.52 -7.17 23.51
N GLU A 567 6.46 -6.03 22.82
CA GLU A 567 6.92 -5.84 21.43
C GLU A 567 7.86 -4.63 21.39
N ALA A 568 9.11 -4.86 20.96
CA ALA A 568 10.19 -3.88 21.10
C ALA A 568 9.98 -2.63 20.21
N GLY A 569 9.40 -2.81 19.01
CA GLY A 569 9.05 -1.73 18.10
C GLY A 569 8.06 -0.76 18.73
N ALA A 570 6.95 -1.25 19.26
CA ALA A 570 5.90 -0.47 19.89
C ALA A 570 6.34 0.16 21.21
N LEU A 571 7.23 -0.50 21.97
CA LEU A 571 7.67 0.00 23.26
C LEU A 571 8.82 1.03 23.14
N SER A 572 9.87 0.69 22.42
CA SER A 572 11.13 1.47 22.38
C SER A 572 11.26 2.35 21.15
N LEU A 573 10.58 1.97 20.06
CA LEU A 573 10.80 2.53 18.74
C LEU A 573 9.49 2.92 18.05
N ALA A 574 8.46 3.30 18.82
CA ALA A 574 7.15 3.65 18.27
C ALA A 574 7.25 4.76 17.20
N SER A 575 6.27 4.84 16.30
CA SER A 575 6.29 5.74 15.13
C SER A 575 6.37 7.25 15.43
N GLY A 576 6.24 7.66 16.68
CA GLY A 576 6.45 9.05 17.11
C GLY A 576 7.90 9.53 16.99
N THR A 577 8.13 10.81 17.28
CA THR A 577 9.49 11.38 17.34
C THR A 577 10.20 10.90 18.59
N ILE A 578 11.33 10.21 18.42
CA ILE A 578 12.21 9.83 19.52
C ILE A 578 13.27 10.91 19.69
N ASN A 579 13.47 11.37 20.93
CA ASN A 579 14.57 12.28 21.23
C ASN A 579 15.91 11.53 21.05
N PRO A 580 16.77 11.90 20.08
CA PRO A 580 18.00 11.17 19.77
C PRO A 580 18.94 10.99 20.97
N VAL A 581 18.90 11.92 21.93
CA VAL A 581 19.76 11.92 23.14
C VAL A 581 19.33 10.85 24.15
N SER A 582 18.10 10.35 24.05
CA SER A 582 17.59 9.28 24.92
C SER A 582 18.07 7.88 24.54
N ARG A 583 18.69 7.73 23.36
CA ARG A 583 19.19 6.45 22.84
C ARG A 583 20.70 6.34 22.95
N VAL A 584 21.18 5.15 23.28
CA VAL A 584 22.61 4.80 23.22
C VAL A 584 22.92 4.29 21.82
N VAL A 585 23.32 5.20 20.93
CA VAL A 585 23.68 4.89 19.53
C VAL A 585 25.18 5.09 19.34
N ILE A 586 25.89 4.02 19.03
CA ILE A 586 27.35 4.03 18.83
C ILE A 586 27.73 3.58 17.42
N THR A 587 28.90 4.03 16.96
CA THR A 587 29.49 3.71 15.66
C THR A 587 31.01 3.69 15.79
N LYS A 588 31.73 3.23 14.76
CA LYS A 588 33.19 3.37 14.68
C LYS A 588 33.57 4.65 13.95
N SER A 589 34.50 5.42 14.51
CA SER A 589 35.08 6.62 13.87
C SER A 589 36.60 6.55 13.90
N GLY A 590 37.23 6.53 12.72
CA GLY A 590 38.69 6.41 12.61
C GLY A 590 39.20 5.09 13.19
N THR A 591 39.66 5.12 14.45
CA THR A 591 40.27 3.98 15.16
C THR A 591 39.30 3.26 16.09
N ASP A 592 38.46 3.99 16.83
CA ASP A 592 37.70 3.48 17.97
C ASP A 592 36.18 3.76 17.89
N GLY A 593 35.44 3.24 18.87
CA GLY A 593 34.00 3.50 19.01
C GLY A 593 33.73 4.92 19.50
N VAL A 594 32.72 5.56 18.90
CA VAL A 594 32.20 6.89 19.29
C VAL A 594 30.68 6.87 19.34
N ALA A 595 30.08 7.88 19.97
CA ALA A 595 28.66 8.16 19.83
C ALA A 595 28.33 8.49 18.36
N PHE A 596 27.25 7.92 17.82
CA PHE A 596 26.77 8.22 16.46
C PHE A 596 26.11 9.60 16.44
N GLU A 597 26.95 10.62 16.37
CA GLU A 597 26.57 12.02 16.28
C GLU A 597 27.36 12.63 15.14
N TYR A 598 26.73 13.50 14.35
CA TYR A 598 27.32 14.02 13.13
C TYR A 598 28.69 14.67 13.39
N SER A 599 28.89 15.38 14.52
CA SER A 599 30.17 15.96 14.92
C SER A 599 31.31 14.94 15.07
N ASN A 600 31.01 13.72 15.55
CA ASN A 600 31.99 12.69 15.88
C ASN A 600 32.38 11.82 14.67
N LEU A 601 31.70 12.00 13.53
CA LEU A 601 31.95 11.25 12.30
C LEU A 601 33.19 11.77 11.57
N THR A 602 33.91 10.84 10.93
CA THR A 602 35.02 11.17 10.03
C THR A 602 34.55 11.96 8.80
N ALA A 603 35.46 12.67 8.14
CA ALA A 603 35.13 13.42 6.92
C ALA A 603 34.51 12.54 5.83
N SER A 604 35.01 11.30 5.65
CA SER A 604 34.46 10.35 4.67
C SER A 604 33.06 9.86 5.03
N GLN A 605 32.78 9.64 6.32
CA GLN A 605 31.44 9.27 6.78
C GLN A 605 30.44 10.40 6.60
N LYS A 606 30.85 11.66 6.89
CA LYS A 606 30.03 12.85 6.66
C LYS A 606 29.69 13.00 5.18
N ALA A 607 30.69 12.90 4.29
CA ALA A 607 30.47 13.00 2.85
C ALA A 607 29.43 12.01 2.30
N LEU A 608 29.35 10.80 2.85
CA LEU A 608 28.33 9.80 2.45
C LEU A 608 26.92 10.13 2.94
N LEU A 609 26.79 10.86 4.06
CA LEU A 609 25.50 11.28 4.63
C LEU A 609 25.06 12.67 4.14
N ASP A 610 25.98 13.48 3.63
CA ASP A 610 25.73 14.82 3.08
C ASP A 610 25.30 14.82 1.61
N GLN A 611 24.88 13.67 1.10
CA GLN A 611 24.44 13.50 -0.28
C GLN A 611 23.14 12.68 -0.36
N ASP A 612 22.36 12.93 -1.40
CA ASP A 612 21.23 12.09 -1.79
C ASP A 612 21.69 10.77 -2.44
N ILE A 613 20.73 9.93 -2.84
CA ILE A 613 21.01 8.64 -3.48
C ILE A 613 21.53 8.71 -4.90
N LEU A 614 21.41 9.87 -5.54
CA LEU A 614 21.97 10.15 -6.87
C LEU A 614 23.42 10.68 -6.76
N GLY A 615 23.91 10.91 -5.53
CA GLY A 615 25.23 11.45 -5.26
C GLY A 615 25.30 12.97 -5.30
N ASN A 616 24.16 13.67 -5.29
CA ASN A 616 24.14 15.13 -5.19
C ASN A 616 24.39 15.54 -3.75
N VAL A 617 25.40 16.38 -3.53
CA VAL A 617 25.75 16.88 -2.20
C VAL A 617 24.74 17.96 -1.76
N ASP A 618 24.00 17.69 -0.70
CA ASP A 618 23.02 18.60 -0.10
C ASP A 618 23.42 19.10 1.30
N ASN A 619 24.46 18.51 1.91
CA ASN A 619 24.92 18.84 3.26
C ASN A 619 23.83 18.71 4.33
N CYS A 620 22.90 17.77 4.18
CA CYS A 620 21.84 17.46 5.14
C CYS A 620 22.19 16.26 6.05
N GLY A 621 23.48 15.95 6.23
CA GLY A 621 23.93 14.80 6.98
C GLY A 621 23.61 14.87 8.47
N LEU A 622 23.50 16.07 9.06
CA LEU A 622 23.08 16.25 10.44
C LEU A 622 21.65 15.72 10.64
N GLU A 623 20.74 16.13 9.77
CA GLU A 623 19.33 15.73 9.84
C GLU A 623 19.14 14.25 9.49
N ARG A 624 19.95 13.70 8.57
CA ARG A 624 19.96 12.25 8.31
C ARG A 624 20.44 11.46 9.51
N VAL A 625 21.46 11.93 10.24
CA VAL A 625 21.91 11.30 11.50
C VAL A 625 20.78 11.30 12.53
N ASP A 626 20.08 12.42 12.71
CA ASP A 626 18.95 12.50 13.64
C ASP A 626 17.79 11.60 13.23
N PHE A 627 17.49 11.51 11.93
CA PHE A 627 16.51 10.58 11.39
C PHE A 627 16.87 9.12 11.72
N ILE A 628 18.12 8.69 11.48
CA ILE A 628 18.57 7.32 11.78
C ILE A 628 18.51 7.05 13.29
N ARG A 629 18.78 8.07 14.12
CA ARG A 629 18.60 7.99 15.57
C ARG A 629 17.15 7.99 16.03
N GLY A 630 16.18 8.13 15.12
CA GLY A 630 14.74 7.98 15.41
C GLY A 630 13.95 9.29 15.50
N SER A 631 14.58 10.43 15.17
CA SER A 631 13.84 11.70 15.10
C SER A 631 12.84 11.66 13.94
N GLY A 632 11.56 11.93 14.26
CA GLY A 632 10.49 12.06 13.28
C GLY A 632 10.28 13.49 12.76
N PHE A 633 11.09 14.46 13.21
CA PHE A 633 10.82 15.89 12.99
C PHE A 633 10.77 16.30 11.50
N HIS A 634 11.53 15.61 10.66
CA HIS A 634 11.60 15.87 9.21
C HIS A 634 10.93 14.77 8.37
N GLU A 635 10.13 13.89 8.97
CA GLU A 635 9.39 12.83 8.27
C GLU A 635 8.06 13.35 7.68
N SER A 636 7.60 12.73 6.59
CA SER A 636 6.26 12.98 6.01
C SER A 636 5.78 11.81 5.15
N THR A 637 4.47 11.53 5.20
CA THR A 637 3.78 10.64 4.25
C THR A 637 3.33 11.39 2.98
N GLY A 638 2.93 12.66 3.12
CA GLY A 638 2.58 13.55 2.00
C GLY A 638 3.78 14.30 1.41
N SER A 639 3.58 15.09 0.35
CA SER A 639 4.60 15.97 -0.24
C SER A 639 5.01 17.11 0.72
N GLY A 640 6.25 17.58 0.62
CA GLY A 640 6.74 18.69 1.45
C GLY A 640 8.26 18.76 1.50
N THR A 641 8.79 19.95 1.80
CA THR A 641 10.23 20.22 1.92
C THR A 641 10.59 20.72 3.31
N PHE A 642 11.88 20.67 3.65
CA PHE A 642 12.44 21.37 4.81
C PHE A 642 13.84 21.91 4.48
N SER A 643 14.28 22.90 5.24
CA SER A 643 15.63 23.46 5.13
C SER A 643 16.55 22.82 6.15
N CYS A 644 17.66 22.26 5.67
CA CYS A 644 18.73 21.71 6.50
C CYS A 644 19.51 22.83 7.18
N ALA A 645 20.30 22.50 8.20
CA ALA A 645 21.18 23.43 8.91
C ALA A 645 22.21 24.10 7.99
N SER A 646 22.55 23.44 6.86
CA SER A 646 23.39 23.98 5.79
C SER A 646 22.71 25.08 4.96
N GLY A 647 21.39 25.22 5.05
CA GLY A 647 20.57 26.10 4.22
C GLY A 647 20.02 25.44 2.94
N ALA A 648 20.45 24.22 2.61
CA ALA A 648 19.87 23.45 1.51
C ALA A 648 18.41 23.11 1.79
N THR A 649 17.55 23.16 0.77
CA THR A 649 16.14 22.75 0.90
C THR A 649 15.94 21.44 0.14
N ILE A 650 15.54 20.41 0.88
CA ILE A 650 15.29 19.07 0.33
C ILE A 650 13.88 18.62 0.66
N ASN A 651 13.44 17.54 0.02
CA ASN A 651 12.20 16.88 0.39
C ASN A 651 12.26 16.36 1.83
N LYS A 652 11.13 16.39 2.53
CA LYS A 652 10.99 15.67 3.79
C LYS A 652 11.32 14.19 3.61
N PHE A 653 11.97 13.62 4.63
CA PHE A 653 12.34 12.21 4.67
C PHE A 653 11.10 11.32 4.71
N ARG A 654 11.27 10.03 4.37
CA ARG A 654 10.18 9.06 4.40
C ARG A 654 9.49 9.00 5.76
N GLY A 655 8.17 8.87 5.75
CA GLY A 655 7.38 8.56 6.94
C GLY A 655 7.62 7.12 7.40
N ARG A 656 7.99 6.95 8.68
CA ARG A 656 8.01 5.64 9.36
C ARG A 656 6.80 5.57 10.29
N VAL A 657 5.65 5.18 9.73
CA VAL A 657 4.31 5.28 10.34
C VAL A 657 3.98 4.17 11.33
N THR A 658 4.62 3.01 11.20
CA THR A 658 4.39 1.85 12.09
C THR A 658 5.37 1.86 13.27
N THR A 659 6.67 1.88 12.99
CA THR A 659 7.74 1.87 13.99
C THR A 659 9.04 2.39 13.35
N LYS A 660 9.98 2.84 14.18
CA LYS A 660 11.33 3.24 13.80
C LYS A 660 12.30 2.06 13.71
N LEU A 661 11.87 0.88 14.19
CA LEU A 661 12.60 -0.38 14.03
C LEU A 661 12.51 -0.85 12.57
N GLY A 662 13.67 -1.01 11.93
CA GLY A 662 13.75 -1.57 10.58
C GLY A 662 13.35 -3.05 10.55
N ASP A 663 13.00 -3.54 9.37
CA ASP A 663 12.69 -4.95 9.14
C ASP A 663 13.83 -5.87 9.62
N ILE A 664 13.44 -6.94 10.33
CA ILE A 664 14.34 -8.00 10.75
C ILE A 664 14.04 -9.19 9.86
N VAL A 665 14.89 -9.41 8.85
CA VAL A 665 14.64 -10.41 7.81
C VAL A 665 15.42 -11.70 8.05
N ASN A 666 16.75 -11.66 8.02
CA ASN A 666 17.58 -12.87 8.18
C ASN A 666 18.30 -12.93 9.52
N SER A 667 18.24 -11.85 10.32
CA SER A 667 18.87 -11.82 11.63
C SER A 667 18.05 -12.64 12.63
N SER A 668 18.67 -13.65 13.22
CA SER A 668 18.12 -14.40 14.35
C SER A 668 18.46 -13.69 15.65
N PRO A 669 17.48 -13.36 16.51
CA PRO A 669 17.78 -12.78 17.81
C PRO A 669 18.70 -13.67 18.64
N PHE A 670 19.56 -13.09 19.49
CA PHE A 670 20.46 -13.82 20.37
C PHE A 670 20.31 -13.36 21.81
N PHE A 671 19.83 -14.25 22.68
CA PHE A 671 19.65 -13.96 24.10
C PHE A 671 20.94 -14.14 24.89
N VAL A 672 21.24 -13.16 25.75
CA VAL A 672 22.39 -13.13 26.65
C VAL A 672 21.89 -12.89 28.07
N GLY A 673 21.86 -13.95 28.87
CA GLY A 673 21.59 -13.92 30.33
C GLY A 673 22.85 -14.25 31.11
N MET A 674 22.75 -14.89 32.28
CA MET A 674 23.93 -15.35 33.04
C MET A 674 24.94 -16.13 32.16
N PRO A 675 26.26 -16.00 32.37
CA PRO A 675 27.24 -16.77 31.60
C PRO A 675 26.96 -18.27 31.65
N SER A 676 27.02 -18.94 30.50
CA SER A 676 26.60 -20.35 30.36
C SER A 676 27.62 -21.23 29.62
N SER A 677 28.87 -20.76 29.48
CA SER A 677 29.90 -21.47 28.72
C SER A 677 30.47 -22.68 29.47
N GLY A 678 30.36 -22.68 30.81
CA GLY A 678 30.72 -23.83 31.64
C GLY A 678 32.23 -24.09 31.75
N TYR A 679 33.06 -23.09 31.45
CA TYR A 679 34.52 -23.23 31.56
C TYR A 679 34.96 -23.41 33.01
N SER A 680 36.00 -24.23 33.20
CA SER A 680 36.64 -24.48 34.50
C SER A 680 37.84 -23.55 34.68
N ASP A 681 38.14 -23.15 35.91
CA ASP A 681 39.38 -22.40 36.18
C ASP A 681 40.66 -23.21 35.94
N VAL A 682 40.55 -24.54 35.82
CA VAL A 682 41.68 -25.44 35.53
C VAL A 682 42.16 -25.23 34.10
N ASP A 683 41.23 -25.19 33.15
CA ASP A 683 41.53 -25.05 31.73
C ASP A 683 41.51 -23.57 31.28
N HIS A 684 40.78 -22.74 32.01
CA HIS A 684 40.43 -21.37 31.65
C HIS A 684 40.52 -20.44 32.88
N PRO A 685 41.74 -20.08 33.34
CA PRO A 685 41.94 -19.36 34.60
C PRO A 685 41.12 -18.06 34.71
N GLY A 686 40.47 -17.85 35.85
CA GLY A 686 39.73 -16.64 36.17
C GLY A 686 38.29 -16.59 35.66
N TYR A 687 37.80 -17.67 35.03
CA TYR A 687 36.42 -17.73 34.54
C TYR A 687 35.41 -17.78 35.68
N SER A 688 35.70 -18.44 36.80
CA SER A 688 34.78 -18.50 37.94
C SER A 688 34.48 -17.11 38.53
N ALA A 689 35.49 -16.24 38.57
CA ALA A 689 35.36 -14.85 38.99
C ALA A 689 34.50 -14.05 38.01
N PHE A 690 34.70 -14.25 36.69
CA PHE A 690 33.87 -13.64 35.66
C PHE A 690 32.41 -14.10 35.72
N TYR A 691 32.19 -15.42 35.88
CA TYR A 691 30.85 -15.99 36.07
C TYR A 691 30.15 -15.35 37.27
N THR A 692 30.84 -15.29 38.41
CA THR A 692 30.29 -14.71 39.65
C THR A 692 29.95 -13.23 39.49
N ALA A 693 30.79 -12.46 38.80
CA ALA A 693 30.56 -11.04 38.55
C ALA A 693 29.37 -10.77 37.60
N ASN A 694 29.00 -11.72 36.75
CA ASN A 694 27.99 -11.54 35.71
C ASN A 694 26.75 -12.43 35.88
N ILE A 695 26.65 -13.19 36.98
CA ILE A 695 25.51 -14.10 37.23
C ILE A 695 24.17 -13.35 37.28
N SER A 696 24.18 -12.11 37.75
CA SER A 696 23.01 -11.24 37.88
C SER A 696 23.00 -10.10 36.84
N ARG A 697 23.74 -10.22 35.73
CA ARG A 697 23.73 -9.17 34.70
C ARG A 697 22.34 -9.03 34.10
N THR A 698 21.98 -7.81 33.71
CA THR A 698 20.73 -7.55 32.98
C THR A 698 20.67 -8.43 31.73
N PRO A 699 19.61 -9.22 31.55
CA PRO A 699 19.47 -10.05 30.35
C PRO A 699 19.16 -9.18 29.13
N VAL A 700 19.75 -9.49 27.99
CA VAL A 700 19.57 -8.72 26.74
C VAL A 700 19.34 -9.67 25.57
N VAL A 701 18.44 -9.29 24.66
CA VAL A 701 18.32 -9.94 23.35
C VAL A 701 18.89 -9.02 22.27
N TYR A 702 19.83 -9.52 21.48
CA TYR A 702 20.47 -8.78 20.40
C TYR A 702 19.95 -9.21 19.05
N VAL A 703 19.70 -8.28 18.13
CA VAL A 703 19.24 -8.59 16.78
C VAL A 703 19.67 -7.50 15.79
N GLY A 704 20.04 -7.91 14.58
CA GLY A 704 20.33 -6.99 13.48
C GLY A 704 19.05 -6.60 12.73
N ALA A 705 18.91 -5.32 12.37
CA ALA A 705 17.79 -4.81 11.59
C ALA A 705 18.27 -3.98 10.38
N ASN A 706 17.41 -3.91 9.36
CA ASN A 706 17.70 -3.22 8.10
C ASN A 706 17.48 -1.70 8.13
N ASP A 707 17.26 -1.13 9.33
CA ASP A 707 17.47 0.29 9.60
C ASP A 707 18.95 0.64 9.81
N GLY A 708 19.86 -0.31 9.57
CA GLY A 708 21.30 -0.10 9.65
C GLY A 708 21.91 -0.39 11.00
N ILE A 709 21.15 -1.00 11.91
CA ILE A 709 21.49 -1.04 13.33
C ILE A 709 21.48 -2.48 13.85
N LEU A 710 22.47 -2.82 14.67
CA LEU A 710 22.33 -3.90 15.65
C LEU A 710 21.66 -3.32 16.91
N HIS A 711 20.54 -3.88 17.33
CA HIS A 711 19.83 -3.51 18.55
C HIS A 711 20.09 -4.51 19.67
N GLY A 712 20.12 -4.02 20.91
CA GLY A 712 20.07 -4.82 22.13
C GLY A 712 18.90 -4.38 23.01
N PHE A 713 17.92 -5.26 23.23
CA PHE A 713 16.73 -4.98 24.03
C PHE A 713 16.76 -5.71 25.37
N ASN A 714 16.32 -5.03 26.43
CA ASN A 714 16.26 -5.59 27.78
C ASN A 714 15.26 -6.75 27.83
N ALA A 715 15.78 -7.94 28.08
CA ALA A 715 15.03 -9.18 28.11
C ALA A 715 14.62 -9.57 29.55
N CYS A 716 14.47 -8.58 30.45
CA CYS A 716 14.04 -8.82 31.81
C CYS A 716 12.60 -9.31 31.85
N ILE A 717 12.30 -10.11 32.86
CA ILE A 717 11.00 -10.74 33.04
C ILE A 717 10.29 -10.07 34.21
N LEU A 718 9.11 -9.50 33.95
CA LEU A 718 8.31 -8.85 34.98
C LEU A 718 7.96 -9.82 36.11
N GLY A 719 8.21 -9.41 37.35
CA GLY A 719 7.95 -10.25 38.53
C GLY A 719 8.95 -11.38 38.77
N ILE A 720 9.91 -11.62 37.86
CA ILE A 720 10.93 -12.67 38.00
C ILE A 720 12.34 -12.07 38.07
N THR A 721 12.70 -11.18 37.14
CA THR A 721 14.00 -10.51 37.16
C THR A 721 13.97 -9.36 38.18
N PRO A 722 14.89 -9.35 39.17
CA PRO A 722 14.95 -8.27 40.16
C PRO A 722 15.10 -6.90 39.49
N GLY A 723 14.27 -5.93 39.88
CA GLY A 723 14.28 -4.57 39.33
C GLY A 723 13.59 -4.39 37.98
N CYS A 724 13.06 -5.47 37.37
CA CYS A 724 12.33 -5.36 36.11
C CYS A 724 10.96 -4.70 36.31
N SER A 725 10.64 -3.76 35.43
CA SER A 725 9.34 -3.09 35.34
C SER A 725 8.79 -3.23 33.92
N ALA A 726 7.50 -2.94 33.72
CA ALA A 726 6.90 -2.92 32.39
C ALA A 726 7.57 -1.89 31.44
N ALA A 727 8.14 -0.82 31.99
CA ALA A 727 8.90 0.17 31.21
C ALA A 727 10.34 -0.27 30.90
N GLU A 728 10.84 -1.32 31.57
CA GLU A 728 12.18 -1.87 31.37
C GLU A 728 12.16 -3.07 30.41
N ALA A 729 11.16 -3.94 30.49
CA ALA A 729 11.05 -5.12 29.63
C ALA A 729 10.80 -4.71 28.16
N GLY A 730 11.66 -5.15 27.23
CA GLY A 730 11.63 -4.76 25.82
C GLY A 730 12.27 -3.40 25.52
N LYS A 731 12.85 -2.72 26.52
CA LYS A 731 13.50 -1.41 26.36
C LYS A 731 14.82 -1.54 25.59
N GLU A 732 15.05 -0.70 24.59
CA GLU A 732 16.33 -0.62 23.88
C GLU A 732 17.44 -0.11 24.81
N LEU A 733 18.52 -0.88 24.95
CA LEU A 733 19.66 -0.58 25.83
C LEU A 733 20.89 -0.09 25.08
N ILE A 734 21.11 -0.59 23.86
CA ILE A 734 22.28 -0.26 23.04
C ILE A 734 21.97 -0.47 21.57
N THR A 735 22.56 0.38 20.74
CA THR A 735 22.57 0.23 19.28
C THR A 735 23.95 0.45 18.71
N TYR A 736 24.31 -0.32 17.68
CA TYR A 736 25.56 -0.15 16.95
C TYR A 736 25.33 -0.07 15.44
N ILE A 737 25.89 0.98 14.82
CA ILE A 737 25.89 1.20 13.37
C ILE A 737 27.28 0.85 12.83
N PRO A 738 27.42 -0.25 12.07
CA PRO A 738 28.72 -0.65 11.54
C PRO A 738 29.21 0.28 10.42
N SER A 739 30.50 0.66 10.40
CA SER A 739 31.05 1.54 9.34
C SER A 739 30.80 1.05 7.90
N MET A 740 30.66 -0.26 7.75
CA MET A 740 30.42 -0.92 6.46
C MET A 740 29.09 -0.54 5.81
N VAL A 741 28.10 -0.03 6.56
CA VAL A 741 26.79 0.32 6.01
C VAL A 741 26.69 1.77 5.51
N TYR A 742 27.68 2.63 5.80
CA TYR A 742 27.62 4.08 5.51
C TYR A 742 27.40 4.41 4.04
N ALA A 743 27.93 3.59 3.12
CA ALA A 743 27.80 3.80 1.68
C ALA A 743 26.33 3.79 1.20
N ASN A 744 25.42 3.19 1.97
CA ASN A 744 23.99 3.13 1.66
C ASN A 744 23.13 3.78 2.74
N LEU A 745 23.72 4.32 3.82
CA LEU A 745 23.00 4.72 5.02
C LEU A 745 22.10 5.95 4.78
N ASN A 746 22.49 6.82 3.84
CA ASN A 746 21.66 7.93 3.39
C ASN A 746 20.31 7.48 2.77
N ARG A 747 20.28 6.27 2.17
CA ARG A 747 19.07 5.71 1.53
C ARG A 747 17.93 5.48 2.51
N LEU A 748 18.22 5.27 3.79
CA LEU A 748 17.20 5.02 4.82
C LEU A 748 16.21 6.19 4.97
N ALA A 749 16.62 7.40 4.60
CA ALA A 749 15.79 8.60 4.70
C ALA A 749 14.94 8.87 3.45
N GLU A 750 15.17 8.14 2.35
CA GLU A 750 14.56 8.42 1.05
C GLU A 750 13.11 7.98 0.95
N ARG A 751 12.32 8.76 0.22
CA ARG A 751 10.88 8.52 0.05
C ARG A 751 10.54 7.25 -0.72
N ASP A 752 11.41 6.86 -1.66
CA ASP A 752 11.25 5.66 -2.48
C ASP A 752 11.86 4.41 -1.82
N TYR A 753 12.23 4.47 -0.54
CA TYR A 753 12.85 3.35 0.16
C TYR A 753 12.05 2.04 0.08
N GLN A 754 10.71 2.14 -0.05
CA GLN A 754 9.85 0.96 -0.23
C GLN A 754 10.16 0.17 -1.50
N SER A 755 10.26 0.83 -2.66
CA SER A 755 10.59 0.19 -3.95
C SER A 755 12.10 -0.03 -4.11
N GLY A 756 12.91 0.73 -3.36
CA GLY A 756 14.35 0.68 -3.36
C GLY A 756 14.97 0.01 -2.12
N HIS A 757 14.28 -0.89 -1.42
CA HIS A 757 14.79 -1.51 -0.19
C HIS A 757 16.19 -2.09 -0.34
N ARG A 758 16.99 -2.06 0.74
CA ARG A 758 18.30 -2.70 0.81
C ARG A 758 18.52 -3.33 2.17
N TYR A 759 19.31 -4.39 2.17
CA TYR A 759 19.87 -4.93 3.37
C TYR A 759 20.92 -4.03 3.98
N PHE A 760 20.95 -3.99 5.32
CA PHE A 760 21.98 -3.29 6.07
C PHE A 760 22.59 -4.22 7.13
N VAL A 761 22.03 -4.29 8.34
CA VAL A 761 22.52 -5.17 9.41
C VAL A 761 21.64 -6.42 9.45
N ASP A 762 21.75 -7.24 8.42
CA ASP A 762 20.89 -8.41 8.20
C ASP A 762 21.50 -9.71 8.80
N GLY A 763 22.72 -9.63 9.35
CA GLY A 763 23.42 -10.74 9.96
C GLY A 763 22.87 -11.12 11.34
N SER A 764 22.87 -12.43 11.64
CA SER A 764 22.54 -12.94 12.98
C SER A 764 23.71 -12.70 13.95
N PRO A 765 23.49 -12.04 15.09
CA PRO A 765 24.52 -11.95 16.12
C PRO A 765 24.78 -13.30 16.80
N MET A 766 26.00 -13.49 17.27
CA MET A 766 26.41 -14.59 18.12
C MET A 766 27.20 -14.05 19.30
N VAL A 767 26.94 -14.55 20.51
CA VAL A 767 27.69 -14.15 21.71
C VAL A 767 28.38 -15.35 22.34
N GLY A 768 29.65 -15.18 22.71
CA GLY A 768 30.43 -16.17 23.43
C GLY A 768 31.32 -15.52 24.50
N ASP A 769 31.62 -16.26 25.57
CA ASP A 769 32.60 -15.81 26.55
C ASP A 769 34.01 -16.07 26.02
N ALA A 770 34.84 -15.02 25.97
CA ALA A 770 36.19 -15.09 25.45
C ALA A 770 37.18 -14.41 26.38
N PHE A 771 38.38 -14.97 26.48
CA PHE A 771 39.50 -14.35 27.17
C PHE A 771 40.33 -13.54 26.17
N THR A 772 40.45 -12.23 26.42
CA THR A 772 41.33 -11.33 25.64
C THR A 772 42.54 -10.96 26.51
N THR A 773 42.44 -9.84 27.23
CA THR A 773 43.27 -9.48 28.40
C THR A 773 42.55 -9.75 29.72
N SER A 774 41.22 -9.92 29.64
CA SER A 774 40.29 -10.30 30.69
C SER A 774 39.13 -11.08 30.06
N TRP A 775 38.35 -11.79 30.87
CA TRP A 775 37.13 -12.46 30.43
C TRP A 775 36.05 -11.44 30.06
N LYS A 776 35.45 -11.64 28.89
CA LYS A 776 34.38 -10.82 28.33
C LYS A 776 33.33 -11.70 27.67
N SER A 777 32.07 -11.27 27.64
CA SER A 777 31.11 -11.78 26.66
C SER A 777 31.19 -10.93 25.40
N VAL A 778 31.67 -11.55 24.32
CA VAL A 778 31.92 -10.89 23.04
C VAL A 778 30.78 -11.23 22.10
N LEU A 779 30.10 -10.19 21.61
CA LEU A 779 29.15 -10.30 20.52
C LEU A 779 29.88 -10.11 19.21
N VAL A 780 29.72 -11.05 18.27
CA VAL A 780 30.18 -10.92 16.89
C VAL A 780 28.97 -11.03 15.98
N SER A 781 28.89 -10.13 14.99
CA SER A 781 27.85 -10.21 13.97
C SER A 781 28.38 -9.75 12.62
N GLY A 782 27.74 -10.24 11.56
CA GLY A 782 27.97 -9.84 10.19
C GLY A 782 26.83 -8.95 9.67
N LEU A 783 26.87 -8.69 8.36
CA LEU A 783 25.84 -7.91 7.67
C LEU A 783 24.98 -8.73 6.71
N ASN A 784 25.34 -9.99 6.43
CA ASN A 784 24.72 -10.82 5.39
C ASN A 784 24.52 -10.05 4.08
N GLY A 785 23.27 -9.87 3.64
CA GLY A 785 22.94 -9.18 2.40
C GLY A 785 23.36 -7.71 2.37
N GLY A 786 23.61 -7.09 3.54
CA GLY A 786 23.87 -5.66 3.64
C GLY A 786 25.34 -5.24 3.52
N GLY A 787 26.28 -6.18 3.49
CA GLY A 787 27.68 -5.84 3.25
C GLY A 787 28.68 -6.93 3.61
N LYS A 788 29.96 -6.64 3.31
CA LYS A 788 31.09 -7.53 3.59
C LYS A 788 31.84 -7.06 4.83
N GLY A 789 31.73 -7.82 5.91
CA GLY A 789 32.58 -7.72 7.08
C GLY A 789 31.86 -8.11 8.36
N PHE A 790 32.62 -8.09 9.46
CA PHE A 790 32.17 -8.44 10.79
C PHE A 790 32.57 -7.33 11.76
N TYR A 791 31.82 -7.20 12.84
CA TYR A 791 32.14 -6.31 13.94
C TYR A 791 32.00 -7.06 15.26
N ALA A 792 32.71 -6.59 16.29
CA ALA A 792 32.66 -7.19 17.62
C ALA A 792 32.41 -6.15 18.71
N LEU A 793 31.50 -6.48 19.63
CA LEU A 793 31.16 -5.65 20.79
C LEU A 793 31.43 -6.39 22.10
N ASP A 794 31.91 -5.68 23.11
CA ASP A 794 31.92 -6.13 24.49
C ASP A 794 30.54 -5.90 25.11
N VAL A 795 29.80 -6.99 25.31
CA VAL A 795 28.44 -6.99 25.87
C VAL A 795 28.40 -7.54 27.29
N SER A 796 29.54 -7.55 27.99
CA SER A 796 29.68 -8.18 29.30
C SER A 796 28.75 -7.54 30.34
N ASN A 797 28.66 -6.21 30.37
CA ASN A 797 27.93 -5.45 31.39
C ASN A 797 26.92 -4.45 30.79
N PRO A 798 25.68 -4.88 30.55
CA PRO A 798 24.65 -4.03 29.97
C PRO A 798 24.24 -2.80 30.79
N SER A 799 24.44 -2.85 32.12
CA SER A 799 24.14 -1.70 33.00
C SER A 799 25.08 -0.50 32.78
N ASN A 800 26.20 -0.72 32.08
CA ASN A 800 27.19 0.31 31.79
C ASN A 800 27.12 0.81 30.34
N PHE A 801 26.08 0.46 29.57
CA PHE A 801 25.98 0.94 28.19
C PHE A 801 25.67 2.43 28.16
N THR A 802 26.61 3.21 27.60
CA THR A 802 26.44 4.66 27.38
C THR A 802 27.08 5.05 26.06
N ALA A 803 26.68 6.17 25.46
CA ALA A 803 27.37 6.67 24.28
C ALA A 803 28.80 7.16 24.62
N GLY A 804 29.03 7.59 25.86
CA GLY A 804 30.32 8.13 26.33
C GLY A 804 31.43 7.09 26.52
N ASN A 805 31.10 5.80 26.64
CA ASN A 805 32.08 4.72 26.76
C ASN A 805 32.15 3.82 25.51
N ALA A 806 31.70 4.33 24.35
CA ALA A 806 31.69 3.61 23.08
C ALA A 806 33.06 2.97 22.72
N ALA A 807 34.17 3.63 23.03
CA ALA A 807 35.52 3.11 22.79
C ALA A 807 35.85 1.82 23.57
N ASN A 808 35.19 1.59 24.72
CA ASN A 808 35.34 0.35 25.48
C ASN A 808 34.36 -0.74 25.01
N LEU A 809 33.24 -0.35 24.41
CA LEU A 809 32.19 -1.24 23.93
C LEU A 809 32.52 -1.83 22.55
N LEU A 810 33.10 -1.04 21.65
CA LEU A 810 33.53 -1.52 20.33
C LEU A 810 34.93 -2.15 20.43
N LEU A 811 35.05 -3.42 20.03
CA LEU A 811 36.33 -4.12 20.03
C LEU A 811 37.08 -3.97 18.69
N TRP A 812 36.39 -4.12 17.55
CA TRP A 812 36.96 -3.83 16.23
C TRP A 812 35.92 -3.49 15.17
#